data_AF-A0AAF3J1Z9-F1
#
_entry.id   AF-A0AAF3J1Z9-F1
#
_cell.length_a   1.000
_cell.length_b   1.000
_cell.length_c   1.000
_cell.angle_alpha   90.00
_cell.angle_beta   90.00
_cell.angle_gamma   90.00
#
_symmetry.space_group_name_H-M   'P 1'
#
loop_
_entity.id
_entity.type
_entity.pdbx_description
1 polymer ?
#
loop_
_entity_poly.entity_id
_entity_poly.type
_entity_poly.pdbx_seq_one_letter_code
_entity_poly.pdbx_strand_id
1 'polypeptide(L)'
;MGHGGGSESGSSGGSHLKDGFIDLFAGTMGGIANVYAGQPLDTVKVKVQTFPKLYANWVTCLKDTYRIDGVRGLYAGTVPALAANIAENAVLFCAYGYCQKLVGSFCGHEDSKFMSPIENAVAGSFAAVFAATVLCPTELVKCRLQAARETNPTVRSTPFSVCRNMLQERGPRGFFIGMTPTLAREVPGYFCFFGAYELCRFLLTPEGKTKDDIGLFRTAISGSCGGMALWAAIFPADVIKSRMQVQGGGNFGDMFKTILKEQGFMGFYKGLLPTLIRTAVASGHYMTSFRVLRFIRDTKSCIIRNYSQPFFKVELAANKGANVRKRNTVPEVTKKFKQRIAEYLKDLNDPLIEKRLGPLRASVREVAAEIKSLKEREPSSNELPNLLHELKRRKTLLENTELELAPQDASFDRTKIEDLLIDCHFFRPAFSLYSSAPGLFYFGQNGSRMVKNIISTWEDHFVMEDEMNEIISTSLTPESVFVASGHTQRFADLMVKDTINGELFRADHFLLNSFKELLLQAPSAELKKEYERMIERIGDLDELRIEELIKQYDLKSPSGNPVSKPTKANQMLSIEMGFNGDRAFLRPETAQGIFVEFQNYLEANKGKLPFAVAQVGTAFRNEINPRHGLLRTREFQMCEIEHFHDPQQKTHHKFDEIADRRLVFYPQRQQLDGASPIEISVREAVDTLIGYYLARTHSFLEKVGINTRKLRFRQHMANEMAHYAKDCWDAEVMTSYGWIECAGIADRGVYDLEQHSRISGTRLTANRDIDSAEKEALSIKPNMNILQKAYPDKAKKIQKSLSELNALNIQAGTISVTVDQQVYQLMPDMYELKKSMKSIKTEAFIPAVIEPSFGIGRIFYAALEHSFLQRDGDEKRVFLNLNPVVAPIKCSVLPINSNAEKLQPLVKEICKRLHRHRISYKLDDSNGSIGRRYARTDKIGIPFGVTIDFESIANPPTVTVRNALNQAQIRVQIDDLCSVLTNLINGSLEWSRAEKLYPYHATIL
;
A
#
# COMPACT_ATOMS: atom_id res chain seq x y z
N MET A 1 27.33 34.02 -38.31
CA MET A 1 26.74 35.38 -38.37
C MET A 1 26.08 35.67 -37.03
N GLY A 2 26.39 36.83 -36.43
CA GLY A 2 26.16 37.23 -35.02
C GLY A 2 24.69 37.34 -34.59
N HIS A 3 24.32 37.62 -33.33
CA HIS A 3 24.91 38.27 -32.15
C HIS A 3 24.34 37.54 -30.90
N GLY A 4 24.83 37.64 -29.66
CA GLY A 4 25.80 38.49 -28.99
C GLY A 4 25.94 37.98 -27.54
N GLY A 5 27.12 38.19 -26.96
CA GLY A 5 27.45 37.77 -25.61
C GLY A 5 26.87 38.70 -24.54
N GLY A 6 26.57 38.09 -23.39
CA GLY A 6 26.38 38.74 -22.10
C GLY A 6 26.86 37.78 -21.03
N SER A 7 28.09 37.98 -20.56
CA SER A 7 28.68 37.27 -19.45
C SER A 7 28.10 37.81 -18.14
N GLU A 8 27.33 37.00 -17.41
CA GLU A 8 27.17 37.17 -15.96
C GLU A 8 27.63 35.90 -15.26
N SER A 9 28.75 36.08 -14.56
CA SER A 9 29.36 35.12 -13.66
C SER A 9 28.51 34.98 -12.40
N GLY A 10 27.92 33.79 -12.21
CA GLY A 10 27.36 33.39 -10.91
C GLY A 10 26.18 32.43 -11.02
N SER A 11 26.33 31.22 -10.46
CA SER A 11 25.28 30.23 -10.17
C SER A 11 24.80 29.27 -11.28
N SER A 12 25.70 28.46 -11.86
CA SER A 12 25.32 27.33 -12.74
C SER A 12 25.78 25.94 -12.28
N GLY A 13 26.18 25.75 -11.01
CA GLY A 13 26.68 24.46 -10.53
C GLY A 13 25.61 23.35 -10.41
N GLY A 14 24.34 23.71 -10.15
CA GLY A 14 23.30 22.73 -9.76
C GLY A 14 22.60 21.97 -10.90
N SER A 15 22.49 22.56 -12.09
CA SER A 15 21.85 21.90 -13.25
C SER A 15 22.78 20.87 -13.89
N HIS A 16 24.07 21.20 -14.03
CA HIS A 16 25.08 20.29 -14.57
C HIS A 16 25.31 19.06 -13.69
N LEU A 17 25.19 19.19 -12.37
CA LEU A 17 25.26 18.06 -11.44
C LEU A 17 24.09 17.10 -11.60
N LYS A 18 22.86 17.63 -11.75
CA LYS A 18 21.65 16.81 -11.88
C LYS A 18 21.64 16.03 -13.21
N ASP A 19 21.99 16.69 -14.31
CA ASP A 19 22.08 16.03 -15.62
C ASP A 19 23.22 15.00 -15.63
N GLY A 20 24.36 15.33 -15.00
CA GLY A 20 25.46 14.39 -14.79
C GLY A 20 25.09 13.17 -13.95
N PHE A 21 24.28 13.33 -12.90
CA PHE A 21 23.76 12.22 -12.10
C PHE A 21 22.80 11.32 -12.88
N ILE A 22 21.97 11.91 -13.75
CA ILE A 22 21.06 11.16 -14.62
C ILE A 22 21.85 10.34 -15.64
N ASP A 23 22.88 10.93 -16.26
CA ASP A 23 23.75 10.25 -17.21
C ASP A 23 24.56 9.12 -16.54
N LEU A 24 25.08 9.36 -15.32
CA LEU A 24 25.76 8.33 -14.53
C LEU A 24 24.82 7.19 -14.15
N PHE A 25 23.59 7.50 -13.74
CA PHE A 25 22.60 6.48 -13.37
C PHE A 25 22.14 5.67 -14.58
N ALA A 26 21.87 6.32 -15.71
CA ALA A 26 21.50 5.67 -16.97
C ALA A 26 22.64 4.78 -17.48
N GLY A 27 23.89 5.26 -17.44
CA GLY A 27 25.09 4.49 -17.77
C GLY A 27 25.27 3.29 -16.85
N THR A 28 25.03 3.46 -15.54
CA THR A 28 25.11 2.38 -14.55
C THR A 28 24.06 1.30 -14.80
N MET A 29 22.80 1.68 -15.02
CA MET A 29 21.71 0.73 -15.29
C MET A 29 21.91 -0.03 -16.60
N GLY A 30 22.35 0.65 -17.66
CA GLY A 30 22.72 0.02 -18.93
C GLY A 30 23.90 -0.96 -18.77
N GLY A 31 24.88 -0.58 -17.95
CA GLY A 31 26.03 -1.43 -17.64
C GLY A 31 25.67 -2.67 -16.82
N ILE A 32 24.75 -2.56 -15.85
CA ILE A 32 24.26 -3.72 -15.07
C ILE A 32 23.63 -4.77 -15.98
N ALA A 33 22.69 -4.34 -16.84
CA ALA A 33 22.01 -5.26 -17.75
C ALA A 33 22.96 -5.85 -18.80
N ASN A 34 23.94 -5.08 -19.27
CA ASN A 34 25.00 -5.58 -20.14
C ASN A 34 25.87 -6.66 -19.46
N VAL A 35 26.24 -6.45 -18.19
CA VAL A 35 26.99 -7.44 -17.41
C VAL A 35 26.17 -8.73 -17.28
N TYR A 36 24.90 -8.66 -16.90
CA TYR A 36 24.07 -9.87 -16.78
C TYR A 36 23.88 -10.61 -18.12
N ALA A 37 23.59 -9.89 -19.20
CA ALA A 37 23.42 -10.52 -20.52
C ALA A 37 24.72 -11.12 -21.07
N GLY A 38 25.86 -10.50 -20.77
CA GLY A 38 27.16 -10.89 -21.30
C GLY A 38 27.97 -11.86 -20.43
N GLN A 39 27.61 -12.02 -19.15
CA GLN A 39 28.43 -12.75 -18.18
C GLN A 39 28.71 -14.21 -18.58
N PRO A 40 27.73 -15.01 -19.08
CA PRO A 40 28.01 -16.39 -19.47
C PRO A 40 29.11 -16.51 -20.54
N LEU A 41 29.08 -15.64 -21.55
CA LEU A 41 30.07 -15.62 -22.63
C LEU A 41 31.42 -15.09 -22.15
N ASP A 42 31.43 -14.15 -21.20
CA ASP A 42 32.66 -13.63 -20.62
C ASP A 42 33.36 -14.66 -19.71
N THR A 43 32.60 -15.42 -18.92
CA THR A 43 33.14 -16.54 -18.12
C THR A 43 33.78 -17.61 -19.01
N VAL A 44 33.10 -17.99 -20.11
CA VAL A 44 33.65 -18.93 -21.09
C VAL A 44 34.90 -18.37 -21.77
N LYS A 45 34.90 -17.07 -22.13
CA LYS A 45 36.08 -16.40 -22.69
C LYS A 45 37.28 -16.52 -21.76
N VAL A 46 37.15 -16.14 -20.48
CA VAL A 46 38.26 -16.17 -19.52
C VAL A 46 38.79 -17.58 -19.32
N LYS A 47 37.92 -18.59 -19.24
CA LYS A 47 38.32 -20.00 -19.10
C LYS A 47 39.08 -20.52 -20.33
N VAL A 48 38.60 -20.24 -21.54
CA VAL A 48 39.27 -20.65 -22.79
C VAL A 48 40.61 -19.94 -22.99
N GLN A 49 40.69 -18.65 -22.62
CA GLN A 49 41.93 -17.87 -22.68
C GLN A 49 42.99 -18.42 -21.72
N THR A 50 42.56 -18.84 -20.53
CA THR A 50 43.46 -19.24 -19.43
C THR A 50 43.86 -20.72 -19.48
N PHE A 51 42.96 -21.61 -19.88
CA PHE A 51 43.17 -23.06 -19.91
C PHE A 51 43.01 -23.65 -21.32
N PRO A 52 43.86 -23.26 -22.28
CA PRO A 52 43.74 -23.67 -23.68
C PRO A 52 44.00 -25.17 -23.93
N LYS A 53 44.61 -25.87 -22.95
CA LYS A 53 44.80 -27.33 -22.98
C LYS A 53 43.60 -28.10 -22.43
N LEU A 54 42.84 -27.48 -21.52
CA LEU A 54 41.63 -28.05 -20.91
C LEU A 54 40.41 -27.87 -21.83
N TYR A 55 40.33 -26.72 -22.50
CA TYR A 55 39.22 -26.38 -23.38
C TYR A 55 39.71 -26.12 -24.81
N ALA A 56 39.49 -27.10 -25.70
CA ALA A 56 39.87 -26.99 -27.11
C ALA A 56 39.04 -25.94 -27.88
N ASN A 57 37.76 -25.78 -27.53
CA ASN A 57 36.87 -24.79 -28.12
C ASN A 57 35.90 -24.22 -27.08
N TRP A 58 35.31 -23.06 -27.39
CA TRP A 58 34.43 -22.34 -26.46
C TRP A 58 33.07 -23.01 -26.25
N VAL A 59 32.58 -23.79 -27.22
CA VAL A 59 31.31 -24.53 -27.12
C VAL A 59 31.43 -25.66 -26.11
N THR A 60 32.54 -26.40 -26.15
CA THR A 60 32.88 -27.44 -25.17
C THR A 60 33.03 -26.81 -23.77
N CYS A 61 33.76 -25.71 -23.64
CA CYS A 61 33.88 -24.99 -22.37
C CYS A 61 32.52 -24.54 -21.80
N LEU A 62 31.63 -24.01 -22.64
CA LEU A 62 30.28 -23.62 -22.26
C LEU A 62 29.45 -24.82 -21.78
N LYS A 63 29.45 -25.91 -22.56
CA LYS A 63 28.72 -27.14 -22.23
C LYS A 63 29.23 -27.78 -20.94
N ASP A 64 30.54 -27.87 -20.76
CA ASP A 64 31.15 -28.50 -19.59
C ASP A 64 30.95 -27.65 -18.33
N THR A 65 31.06 -26.32 -18.46
CA THR A 65 30.77 -25.40 -17.35
C THR A 65 29.30 -25.50 -16.96
N TYR A 66 28.37 -25.52 -17.92
CA TYR A 66 26.94 -25.66 -17.63
C TYR A 66 26.60 -27.03 -17.02
N ARG A 67 27.15 -28.12 -17.57
CA ARG A 67 26.87 -29.48 -17.11
C ARG A 67 27.36 -29.72 -15.69
N ILE A 68 28.51 -29.15 -15.33
CA ILE A 68 29.16 -29.46 -14.06
C ILE A 68 28.87 -28.42 -12.97
N ASP A 69 28.87 -27.13 -13.31
CA ASP A 69 28.68 -26.04 -12.34
C ASP A 69 27.27 -25.41 -12.40
N GLY A 70 26.44 -25.87 -13.34
CA GLY A 70 25.11 -25.32 -13.59
C GLY A 70 25.15 -23.87 -14.06
N VAL A 71 23.99 -23.21 -14.02
CA VAL A 71 23.85 -21.79 -14.36
C VAL A 71 24.74 -20.90 -13.47
N ARG A 72 24.93 -21.26 -12.19
CA ARG A 72 25.72 -20.48 -11.25
C ARG A 72 27.20 -20.40 -11.65
N GLY A 73 27.77 -21.44 -12.25
CA GLY A 73 29.13 -21.43 -12.77
C GLY A 73 29.32 -20.45 -13.93
N LEU A 74 28.33 -20.31 -14.82
CA LEU A 74 28.37 -19.36 -15.94
C LEU A 74 28.35 -17.90 -15.47
N TYR A 75 27.74 -17.63 -14.32
CA TYR A 75 27.68 -16.29 -13.71
C TYR A 75 28.75 -16.06 -12.62
N ALA A 76 29.78 -16.93 -12.55
CA ALA A 76 30.92 -16.69 -11.68
C ALA A 76 31.59 -15.34 -12.01
N GLY A 77 31.90 -14.54 -10.99
CA GLY A 77 32.50 -13.22 -11.16
C GLY A 77 31.53 -12.08 -11.49
N THR A 78 30.20 -12.29 -11.45
CA THR A 78 29.22 -11.21 -11.71
C THR A 78 29.36 -10.04 -10.74
N VAL A 79 29.51 -10.31 -9.44
CA VAL A 79 29.62 -9.27 -8.41
C VAL A 79 30.80 -8.31 -8.65
N PRO A 80 32.06 -8.78 -8.82
CA PRO A 80 33.15 -7.88 -9.16
C PRO A 80 33.00 -7.24 -10.55
N ALA A 81 32.33 -7.88 -11.52
CA ALA A 81 32.05 -7.26 -12.83
C ALA A 81 31.07 -6.07 -12.72
N LEU A 82 30.05 -6.18 -11.86
CA LEU A 82 29.13 -5.07 -11.58
C LEU A 82 29.82 -3.93 -10.84
N ALA A 83 30.65 -4.26 -9.84
CA ALA A 83 31.45 -3.28 -9.12
C ALA A 83 32.43 -2.54 -10.05
N ALA A 84 33.10 -3.28 -10.95
CA ALA A 84 33.98 -2.71 -11.98
C ALA A 84 33.23 -1.72 -12.86
N ASN A 85 32.04 -2.09 -13.38
CA ASN A 85 31.24 -1.24 -14.24
C ASN A 85 30.77 0.05 -13.54
N ILE A 86 30.34 -0.03 -12.28
CA ILE A 86 29.92 1.16 -11.51
C ILE A 86 31.11 2.09 -11.30
N ALA A 87 32.25 1.53 -10.91
CA ALA A 87 33.43 2.30 -10.57
C ALA A 87 34.11 2.90 -11.82
N GLU A 88 34.12 2.19 -12.93
CA GLU A 88 34.59 2.68 -14.23
C GLU A 88 33.76 3.87 -14.72
N ASN A 89 32.43 3.75 -14.72
CA ASN A 89 31.55 4.85 -15.14
C ASN A 89 31.73 6.10 -14.26
N ALA A 90 31.92 5.92 -12.95
CA ALA A 90 32.19 7.03 -12.04
C ALA A 90 33.55 7.70 -12.33
N VAL A 91 34.60 6.93 -12.61
CA VAL A 91 35.93 7.47 -12.92
C VAL A 91 35.96 8.14 -14.27
N LEU A 92 35.35 7.56 -15.31
CA LEU A 92 35.26 8.17 -16.62
C LEU A 92 34.47 9.48 -16.57
N PHE A 93 33.36 9.53 -15.83
CA PHE A 93 32.60 10.76 -15.63
C PHE A 93 33.44 11.88 -14.99
N CYS A 94 34.24 11.55 -13.98
CA CYS A 94 35.07 12.53 -13.28
C CYS A 94 36.34 12.94 -14.08
N ALA A 95 37.00 11.99 -14.74
CA ALA A 95 38.30 12.19 -15.37
C ALA A 95 38.20 12.69 -16.82
N TYR A 96 37.17 12.30 -17.57
CA TYR A 96 37.07 12.59 -19.00
C TYR A 96 37.00 14.10 -19.29
N GLY A 97 36.18 14.85 -18.54
CA GLY A 97 36.07 16.30 -18.70
C GLY A 97 37.38 17.05 -18.39
N TYR A 98 38.19 16.53 -17.47
CA TYR A 98 39.53 17.08 -17.20
C TYR A 98 40.51 16.77 -18.34
N CYS A 99 40.50 15.54 -18.85
CA CYS A 99 41.32 15.13 -19.99
C CYS A 99 40.95 15.89 -21.27
N GLN A 100 39.67 16.18 -21.51
CA GLN A 100 39.23 17.00 -22.65
C GLN A 100 39.78 18.43 -22.57
N LYS A 101 39.71 19.07 -21.40
CA LYS A 101 40.30 20.41 -21.19
C LYS A 101 41.81 20.42 -21.39
N LEU A 102 42.50 19.37 -20.91
CA LEU A 102 43.94 19.23 -21.06
C LEU A 102 44.33 19.10 -22.55
N VAL A 103 43.71 18.18 -23.29
CA VAL A 103 43.98 17.98 -24.72
C VAL A 103 43.56 19.21 -25.55
N GLY A 104 42.40 19.79 -25.26
CA GLY A 104 41.91 21.01 -25.92
C GLY A 104 42.87 22.19 -25.74
N SER A 105 43.42 22.37 -24.54
CA SER A 105 44.42 23.41 -24.26
C SER A 105 45.73 23.19 -25.02
N PHE A 106 46.17 21.95 -25.23
CA PHE A 106 47.35 21.63 -26.05
C PHE A 106 47.11 21.83 -27.55
N CYS A 107 45.87 21.66 -28.01
CA CYS A 107 45.47 21.83 -29.40
C CYS A 107 45.00 23.27 -29.75
N GLY A 108 44.97 24.19 -28.77
CA GLY A 108 44.60 25.60 -28.97
C GLY A 108 43.09 25.88 -29.00
N HIS A 109 42.27 25.01 -28.41
CA HIS A 109 40.82 25.19 -28.30
C HIS A 109 40.41 25.73 -26.92
N GLU A 110 39.69 26.87 -26.90
CA GLU A 110 39.17 27.47 -25.64
C GLU A 110 37.93 26.75 -25.07
N ASP A 111 37.17 26.02 -25.91
CA ASP A 111 36.00 25.24 -25.50
C ASP A 111 36.08 23.83 -26.10
N SER A 112 35.79 22.80 -25.28
CA SER A 112 35.84 21.37 -25.65
C SER A 112 34.90 21.00 -26.80
N LYS A 113 33.96 21.87 -27.14
CA LYS A 113 33.03 21.71 -28.27
C LYS A 113 33.69 21.82 -29.64
N PHE A 114 34.86 22.44 -29.73
CA PHE A 114 35.58 22.62 -30.99
C PHE A 114 36.62 21.53 -31.28
N MET A 115 36.76 20.55 -30.38
CA MET A 115 37.75 19.48 -30.52
C MET A 115 37.38 18.49 -31.63
N SER A 116 38.37 18.05 -32.39
CA SER A 116 38.18 17.03 -33.43
C SER A 116 37.84 15.66 -32.82
N PRO A 117 37.21 14.73 -33.58
CA PRO A 117 36.95 13.38 -33.10
C PRO A 117 38.22 12.63 -32.66
N ILE A 118 39.36 12.94 -33.29
CA ILE A 118 40.67 12.37 -32.95
C ILE A 118 41.16 12.92 -31.60
N GLU A 119 41.03 14.22 -31.36
CA GLU A 119 41.37 14.83 -30.06
C GLU A 119 40.48 14.31 -28.93
N ASN A 120 39.18 14.12 -29.18
CA ASN A 120 38.26 13.51 -28.22
C ASN A 120 38.60 12.03 -27.93
N ALA A 121 39.07 11.29 -28.94
CA ALA A 121 39.56 9.93 -28.75
C ALA A 121 40.85 9.89 -27.92
N VAL A 122 41.77 10.83 -28.15
CA VAL A 122 43.01 10.99 -27.35
C VAL A 122 42.68 11.36 -25.90
N ALA A 123 41.74 12.28 -25.66
CA ALA A 123 41.25 12.61 -24.31
C ALA A 123 40.63 11.38 -23.61
N GLY A 124 39.90 10.54 -24.37
CA GLY A 124 39.36 9.27 -23.88
C GLY A 124 40.47 8.28 -23.48
N SER A 125 41.51 8.15 -24.29
CA SER A 125 42.68 7.32 -23.99
C SER A 125 43.43 7.77 -22.72
N PHE A 126 43.51 9.08 -22.43
CA PHE A 126 44.04 9.58 -21.16
C PHE A 126 43.12 9.28 -19.98
N ALA A 127 41.80 9.44 -20.12
CA ALA A 127 40.83 9.09 -19.09
C ALA A 127 40.85 7.59 -18.75
N ALA A 128 41.12 6.75 -19.76
CA ALA A 128 41.22 5.29 -19.63
C ALA A 128 42.36 4.85 -18.69
N VAL A 129 43.42 5.66 -18.52
CA VAL A 129 44.49 5.38 -17.55
C VAL A 129 43.93 5.40 -16.13
N PHE A 130 43.07 6.36 -15.80
CA PHE A 130 42.41 6.44 -14.49
C PHE A 130 41.43 5.28 -14.30
N ALA A 131 40.63 4.96 -15.33
CA ALA A 131 39.72 3.82 -15.29
C ALA A 131 40.46 2.50 -15.03
N ALA A 132 41.61 2.27 -15.68
CA ALA A 132 42.43 1.08 -15.50
C ALA A 132 42.88 0.86 -14.05
N THR A 133 43.11 1.93 -13.28
CA THR A 133 43.50 1.82 -11.85
C THR A 133 42.41 1.22 -10.97
N VAL A 134 41.14 1.42 -11.33
CA VAL A 134 39.99 0.90 -10.59
C VAL A 134 39.48 -0.42 -11.15
N LEU A 135 39.66 -0.63 -12.46
CA LEU A 135 39.35 -1.88 -13.15
C LEU A 135 40.33 -3.00 -12.77
N CYS A 136 41.62 -2.74 -12.64
CA CYS A 136 42.61 -3.80 -12.43
C CYS A 136 42.34 -4.67 -11.18
N PRO A 137 42.06 -4.09 -9.99
CA PRO A 137 41.70 -4.87 -8.80
C PRO A 137 40.40 -5.67 -8.94
N THR A 138 39.37 -5.07 -9.52
CA THR A 138 38.04 -5.69 -9.64
C THR A 138 38.04 -6.81 -10.69
N GLU A 139 38.73 -6.61 -11.81
CA GLU A 139 38.93 -7.63 -12.84
C GLU A 139 39.80 -8.79 -12.36
N LEU A 140 40.83 -8.55 -11.55
CA LEU A 140 41.64 -9.62 -10.98
C LEU A 140 40.79 -10.58 -10.15
N VAL A 141 39.94 -10.04 -9.28
CA VAL A 141 39.01 -10.83 -8.45
C VAL A 141 38.02 -11.58 -9.32
N LYS A 142 37.47 -10.92 -10.36
CA LYS A 142 36.57 -11.53 -11.34
C LYS A 142 37.21 -12.71 -12.07
N CYS A 143 38.38 -12.52 -12.68
CA CYS A 143 39.07 -13.55 -13.45
C CYS A 143 39.41 -14.78 -12.58
N ARG A 144 39.85 -14.55 -11.34
CA ARG A 144 40.13 -15.64 -10.39
C ARG A 144 38.88 -16.39 -9.97
N LEU A 145 37.74 -15.72 -9.79
CA LEU A 145 36.47 -16.41 -9.53
C LEU A 145 35.98 -17.22 -10.72
N GLN A 146 36.15 -16.70 -11.94
CA GLN A 146 35.79 -17.41 -13.18
C GLN A 146 36.65 -18.66 -13.41
N ALA A 147 37.89 -18.67 -12.92
CA ALA A 147 38.85 -19.78 -13.01
C ALA A 147 39.03 -20.59 -11.71
N ALA A 148 38.24 -20.29 -10.67
CA ALA A 148 38.49 -20.79 -9.32
C ALA A 148 38.48 -22.32 -9.25
N ARG A 149 37.58 -22.96 -10.00
CA ARG A 149 37.43 -24.41 -10.01
C ARG A 149 38.60 -25.12 -10.69
N GLU A 150 39.07 -24.59 -11.80
CA GLU A 150 40.19 -25.15 -12.56
C GLU A 150 41.52 -25.00 -11.80
N THR A 151 41.63 -23.97 -10.96
CA THR A 151 42.81 -23.76 -10.10
C THR A 151 42.73 -24.51 -8.76
N ASN A 152 41.55 -24.60 -8.14
CA ASN A 152 41.33 -25.21 -6.83
C ASN A 152 39.92 -25.83 -6.74
N PRO A 153 39.71 -27.06 -7.25
CA PRO A 153 38.38 -27.67 -7.34
C PRO A 153 37.73 -28.00 -5.99
N THR A 154 38.51 -28.08 -4.90
CA THR A 154 38.06 -28.46 -3.56
C THR A 154 37.60 -27.27 -2.70
N VAL A 155 37.92 -26.03 -3.09
CA VAL A 155 37.69 -24.84 -2.27
C VAL A 155 36.70 -23.89 -2.95
N ARG A 156 35.56 -23.67 -2.31
CA ARG A 156 34.56 -22.70 -2.78
C ARG A 156 35.10 -21.28 -2.63
N SER A 157 35.35 -20.62 -3.75
CA SER A 157 35.85 -19.24 -3.77
C SER A 157 34.71 -18.23 -3.87
N THR A 158 34.75 -17.20 -3.01
CA THR A 158 33.85 -16.03 -3.00
C THR A 158 34.66 -14.76 -3.27
N PRO A 159 34.06 -13.65 -3.70
CA PRO A 159 34.79 -12.40 -3.86
C PRO A 159 35.58 -12.00 -2.62
N PHE A 160 34.98 -12.15 -1.44
CA PHE A 160 35.64 -11.87 -0.17
C PHE A 160 36.81 -12.82 0.11
N SER A 161 36.67 -14.12 -0.13
CA SER A 161 37.77 -15.06 0.10
C SER A 161 38.93 -14.83 -0.87
N VAL A 162 38.65 -14.48 -2.13
CA VAL A 162 39.71 -14.12 -3.10
C VAL A 162 40.43 -12.84 -2.69
N CYS A 163 39.70 -11.81 -2.27
CA CYS A 163 40.30 -10.57 -1.74
C CYS A 163 41.16 -10.84 -0.49
N ARG A 164 40.64 -11.65 0.45
CA ARG A 164 41.35 -12.00 1.68
C ARG A 164 42.64 -12.76 1.38
N ASN A 165 42.58 -13.78 0.53
CA ASN A 165 43.74 -14.57 0.14
C ASN A 165 44.78 -13.71 -0.58
N MET A 166 44.35 -12.80 -1.46
CA MET A 166 45.28 -11.88 -2.13
C MET A 166 45.97 -10.90 -1.19
N LEU A 167 45.23 -10.35 -0.23
CA LEU A 167 45.78 -9.48 0.78
C LEU A 167 46.77 -10.22 1.69
N GLN A 168 46.49 -11.49 2.02
CA GLN A 168 47.35 -12.34 2.84
C GLN A 168 48.61 -12.83 2.10
N GLU A 169 48.50 -13.23 0.84
CA GLU A 169 49.62 -13.78 0.06
C GLU A 169 50.56 -12.70 -0.49
N ARG A 170 50.03 -11.54 -0.87
CA ARG A 170 50.76 -10.53 -1.67
C ARG A 170 50.56 -9.09 -1.23
N GLY A 171 49.78 -8.86 -0.18
CA GLY A 171 49.46 -7.53 0.30
C GLY A 171 48.67 -6.68 -0.72
N PRO A 172 48.53 -5.37 -0.47
CA PRO A 172 47.74 -4.47 -1.31
C PRO A 172 48.24 -4.35 -2.75
N ARG A 173 49.55 -4.52 -2.98
CA ARG A 173 50.14 -4.47 -4.34
C ARG A 173 49.72 -5.66 -5.20
N GLY A 174 49.30 -6.77 -4.59
CA GLY A 174 48.82 -7.95 -5.29
C GLY A 174 47.57 -7.71 -6.17
N PHE A 175 46.74 -6.72 -5.82
CA PHE A 175 45.53 -6.39 -6.60
C PHE A 175 45.83 -5.74 -7.95
N PHE A 176 47.06 -5.28 -8.18
CA PHE A 176 47.47 -4.62 -9.42
C PHE A 176 48.28 -5.54 -10.36
N ILE A 177 48.25 -6.85 -10.11
CA ILE A 177 48.81 -7.84 -11.03
C ILE A 177 48.03 -7.78 -12.35
N GLY A 178 48.75 -7.56 -13.45
CA GLY A 178 48.14 -7.35 -14.75
C GLY A 178 47.80 -5.88 -15.07
N MET A 179 48.29 -4.90 -14.29
CA MET A 179 48.10 -3.48 -14.62
C MET A 179 48.62 -3.12 -16.01
N THR A 180 49.83 -3.54 -16.37
CA THR A 180 50.43 -3.28 -17.69
C THR A 180 49.56 -3.80 -18.86
N PRO A 181 49.14 -5.08 -18.89
CA PRO A 181 48.20 -5.54 -19.92
C PRO A 181 46.81 -4.89 -19.83
N THR A 182 46.36 -4.45 -18.65
CA THR A 182 45.10 -3.70 -18.50
C THR A 182 45.21 -2.33 -19.18
N LEU A 183 46.29 -1.59 -18.94
CA LEU A 183 46.57 -0.32 -19.62
C LEU A 183 46.73 -0.49 -21.13
N ALA A 184 47.45 -1.54 -21.56
CA ALA A 184 47.63 -1.88 -22.98
C ALA A 184 46.32 -2.30 -23.67
N ARG A 185 45.30 -2.71 -22.89
CA ARG A 185 43.95 -3.00 -23.38
C ARG A 185 43.10 -1.73 -23.44
N GLU A 186 43.05 -0.96 -22.35
CA GLU A 186 42.16 0.20 -22.23
C GLU A 186 42.56 1.35 -23.15
N VAL A 187 43.84 1.75 -23.13
CA VAL A 187 44.31 2.96 -23.83
C VAL A 187 44.11 2.88 -25.36
N PRO A 188 44.49 1.78 -26.05
CA PRO A 188 44.23 1.64 -27.48
C PRO A 188 42.77 1.31 -27.81
N GLY A 189 42.05 0.67 -26.88
CA GLY A 189 40.66 0.27 -27.08
C GLY A 189 39.75 1.45 -27.40
N TYR A 190 39.78 2.51 -26.56
CA TYR A 190 38.98 3.71 -26.78
C TYR A 190 39.26 4.39 -28.13
N PHE A 191 40.52 4.43 -28.55
CA PHE A 191 40.91 4.97 -29.85
C PHE A 191 40.30 4.16 -31.02
N CYS A 192 40.45 2.83 -30.99
CA CYS A 192 39.91 1.95 -32.03
C CYS A 192 38.37 1.95 -32.07
N PHE A 193 37.71 2.04 -30.91
CA PHE A 193 36.24 2.12 -30.83
C PHE A 193 35.72 3.37 -31.51
N PHE A 194 36.19 4.56 -31.09
CA PHE A 194 35.71 5.82 -31.63
C PHE A 194 36.11 6.02 -33.09
N GLY A 195 37.31 5.59 -33.48
CA GLY A 195 37.76 5.64 -34.88
C GLY A 195 36.87 4.81 -35.81
N ALA A 196 36.61 3.54 -35.46
CA ALA A 196 35.75 2.67 -36.27
C ALA A 196 34.27 3.07 -36.21
N TYR A 197 33.80 3.57 -35.06
CA TYR A 197 32.45 4.12 -34.90
C TYR A 197 32.23 5.31 -35.82
N GLU A 198 33.10 6.32 -35.79
CA GLU A 198 32.98 7.52 -36.62
C GLU A 198 33.16 7.24 -38.11
N LEU A 199 34.08 6.35 -38.47
CA LEU A 199 34.25 5.91 -39.86
C LEU A 199 32.99 5.20 -40.37
N CYS A 200 32.40 4.31 -39.57
CA CYS A 200 31.17 3.63 -39.92
C CYS A 200 29.98 4.59 -40.03
N ARG A 201 29.88 5.58 -39.14
CA ARG A 201 28.86 6.65 -39.25
C ARG A 201 29.02 7.45 -40.54
N PHE A 202 30.25 7.83 -40.88
CA PHE A 202 30.56 8.55 -42.11
C PHE A 202 30.13 7.76 -43.35
N LEU A 203 30.51 6.48 -43.44
CA LEU A 203 30.15 5.60 -44.57
C LEU A 203 28.64 5.31 -44.67
N LEU A 204 27.91 5.33 -43.55
CA LEU A 204 26.46 5.08 -43.51
C LEU A 204 25.61 6.36 -43.62
N THR A 205 26.26 7.53 -43.77
CA THR A 205 25.59 8.82 -43.96
C THR A 205 25.06 8.94 -45.40
N PRO A 206 23.73 9.12 -45.61
CA PRO A 206 23.17 9.34 -46.93
C PRO A 206 23.69 10.63 -47.58
N GLU A 207 23.85 10.64 -48.91
CA GLU A 207 24.26 11.84 -49.65
C GLU A 207 23.36 13.05 -49.34
N GLY A 208 23.99 14.20 -49.04
CA GLY A 208 23.30 15.44 -48.71
C GLY A 208 22.79 15.58 -47.26
N LYS A 209 23.08 14.61 -46.37
CA LYS A 209 22.69 14.66 -44.94
C LYS A 209 23.89 14.69 -44.00
N THR A 210 23.65 15.09 -42.75
CA THR A 210 24.69 15.18 -41.72
C THR A 210 24.86 13.85 -40.97
N LYS A 211 26.01 13.64 -40.31
CA LYS A 211 26.31 12.42 -39.53
C LYS A 211 25.29 12.13 -38.42
N ASP A 212 24.54 13.13 -37.97
CA ASP A 212 23.54 13.00 -36.91
C ASP A 212 22.17 12.50 -37.43
N ASP A 213 22.00 12.43 -38.77
CA ASP A 213 20.75 12.01 -39.42
C ASP A 213 20.72 10.51 -39.81
N ILE A 214 21.73 9.72 -39.44
CA ILE A 214 21.89 8.31 -39.85
C ILE A 214 20.81 7.36 -39.26
N GLY A 215 20.07 7.82 -38.26
CA GLY A 215 19.01 7.04 -37.62
C GLY A 215 19.52 5.92 -36.69
N LEU A 216 18.62 5.42 -35.84
CA LEU A 216 18.96 4.54 -34.72
C LEU A 216 19.59 3.21 -35.14
N PHE A 217 19.04 2.57 -36.18
CA PHE A 217 19.50 1.26 -36.63
C PHE A 217 20.92 1.32 -37.18
N ARG A 218 21.23 2.34 -38.01
CA ARG A 218 22.59 2.54 -38.54
C ARG A 218 23.56 2.97 -37.44
N THR A 219 23.12 3.76 -36.47
CA THR A 219 23.92 4.10 -35.28
C THR A 219 24.28 2.87 -34.45
N ALA A 220 23.34 1.93 -34.27
CA ALA A 220 23.59 0.66 -33.57
C ALA A 220 24.54 -0.26 -34.36
N ILE A 221 24.45 -0.26 -35.69
CA ILE A 221 25.43 -0.93 -36.56
C ILE A 221 26.81 -0.30 -36.38
N SER A 222 26.92 1.04 -36.42
CA SER A 222 28.18 1.74 -36.17
C SER A 222 28.76 1.44 -34.78
N GLY A 223 27.92 1.37 -33.74
CA GLY A 223 28.34 0.97 -32.39
C GLY A 223 28.83 -0.47 -32.33
N SER A 224 28.18 -1.39 -33.07
CA SER A 224 28.61 -2.79 -33.18
C SER A 224 29.92 -2.92 -33.94
N CYS A 225 30.09 -2.22 -35.06
CA CYS A 225 31.35 -2.16 -35.81
C CYS A 225 32.48 -1.57 -34.97
N GLY A 226 32.20 -0.50 -34.20
CA GLY A 226 33.14 0.07 -33.24
C GLY A 226 33.56 -0.93 -32.16
N GLY A 227 32.59 -1.64 -31.56
CA GLY A 227 32.86 -2.67 -30.56
C GLY A 227 33.66 -3.85 -31.11
N MET A 228 33.35 -4.32 -32.33
CA MET A 228 34.09 -5.41 -32.98
C MET A 228 35.53 -5.00 -33.32
N ALA A 229 35.74 -3.77 -33.81
CA ALA A 229 37.06 -3.24 -34.10
C ALA A 229 37.90 -3.06 -32.83
N LEU A 230 37.29 -2.55 -31.74
CA LEU A 230 37.90 -2.49 -30.42
C LEU A 230 38.37 -3.87 -29.97
N TRP A 231 37.47 -4.87 -29.97
CA TRP A 231 37.83 -6.20 -29.49
C TRP A 231 38.87 -6.89 -30.36
N ALA A 232 38.85 -6.67 -31.68
CA ALA A 232 39.88 -7.19 -32.57
C ALA A 232 41.26 -6.58 -32.28
N ALA A 233 41.34 -5.29 -31.96
CA ALA A 233 42.60 -4.60 -31.69
C ALA A 233 43.19 -4.95 -30.31
N ILE A 234 42.36 -5.03 -29.28
CA ILE A 234 42.82 -5.19 -27.88
C ILE A 234 42.94 -6.64 -27.43
N PHE A 235 42.44 -7.60 -28.22
CA PHE A 235 42.38 -9.01 -27.82
C PHE A 235 43.72 -9.60 -27.37
N PRO A 236 44.87 -9.33 -28.05
CA PRO A 236 46.16 -9.84 -27.61
C PRO A 236 46.52 -9.41 -26.19
N ALA A 237 46.23 -8.16 -25.82
CA ALA A 237 46.44 -7.65 -24.46
C ALA A 237 45.46 -8.29 -23.46
N ASP A 238 44.19 -8.52 -23.85
CA ASP A 238 43.19 -9.17 -23.00
C ASP A 238 43.55 -10.64 -22.69
N VAL A 239 44.10 -11.39 -23.65
CA VAL A 239 44.57 -12.77 -23.41
C VAL A 239 45.72 -12.81 -22.41
N ILE A 240 46.72 -11.92 -22.57
CA ILE A 240 47.85 -11.81 -21.65
C ILE A 240 47.35 -11.42 -20.25
N LYS A 241 46.44 -10.45 -20.18
CA LYS A 241 45.81 -9.99 -18.93
C LYS A 241 45.14 -11.14 -18.18
N SER A 242 44.24 -11.88 -18.83
CA SER A 242 43.48 -12.97 -18.21
C SER A 242 44.41 -14.05 -17.64
N ARG A 243 45.47 -14.42 -18.39
CA ARG A 243 46.47 -15.39 -17.90
C ARG A 243 47.25 -14.88 -16.71
N MET A 244 47.76 -13.65 -16.77
CA MET A 244 48.53 -13.05 -15.68
C MET A 244 47.71 -12.87 -14.40
N GLN A 245 46.43 -12.46 -14.52
CA GLN A 245 45.53 -12.25 -13.38
C GLN A 245 45.11 -13.56 -12.70
N VAL A 246 44.93 -14.64 -13.47
CA VAL A 246 44.59 -15.97 -12.92
C VAL A 246 45.82 -16.71 -12.39
N GLN A 247 46.91 -16.79 -13.17
CA GLN A 247 48.13 -17.52 -12.79
C GLN A 247 48.96 -16.75 -11.75
N GLY A 248 48.63 -15.48 -11.50
CA GLY A 248 49.19 -14.70 -10.40
C GLY A 248 50.64 -14.25 -10.64
N GLY A 249 51.01 -13.79 -11.83
CA GLY A 249 52.32 -13.16 -12.05
C GLY A 249 52.89 -13.32 -13.45
N GLY A 250 54.08 -12.75 -13.66
CA GLY A 250 54.80 -12.70 -14.92
C GLY A 250 55.00 -11.26 -15.44
N ASN A 251 55.96 -11.08 -16.35
CA ASN A 251 56.10 -9.84 -17.11
C ASN A 251 55.27 -9.94 -18.39
N PHE A 252 54.69 -8.82 -18.84
CA PHE A 252 53.92 -8.73 -20.09
C PHE A 252 54.70 -9.30 -21.29
N GLY A 253 55.98 -8.94 -21.43
CA GLY A 253 56.82 -9.40 -22.54
C GLY A 253 57.13 -10.89 -22.50
N ASP A 254 57.32 -11.46 -21.31
CA ASP A 254 57.60 -12.89 -21.15
C ASP A 254 56.34 -13.72 -21.44
N MET A 255 55.18 -13.27 -20.94
CA MET A 255 53.90 -13.92 -21.24
C MET A 255 53.57 -13.85 -22.74
N PHE A 256 53.85 -12.73 -23.40
CA PHE A 256 53.73 -12.58 -24.85
C PHE A 256 54.58 -13.63 -25.59
N LYS A 257 55.88 -13.73 -25.25
CA LYS A 257 56.78 -14.72 -25.85
C LYS A 257 56.32 -16.16 -25.60
N THR A 258 55.85 -16.46 -24.39
CA THR A 258 55.33 -17.79 -24.04
C THR A 258 54.11 -18.17 -24.88
N ILE A 259 53.14 -17.26 -25.04
CA ILE A 259 51.95 -17.51 -25.88
C ILE A 259 52.37 -17.74 -27.34
N LEU A 260 53.25 -16.89 -27.87
CA LEU A 260 53.72 -16.99 -29.25
C LEU A 260 54.47 -18.30 -29.51
N LYS A 261 55.30 -18.74 -28.56
CA LYS A 261 56.08 -19.99 -28.66
C LYS A 261 55.21 -21.24 -28.53
N GLU A 262 54.24 -21.24 -27.62
CA GLU A 262 53.42 -22.45 -27.33
C GLU A 262 52.21 -22.60 -28.25
N GLN A 263 51.62 -21.49 -28.71
CA GLN A 263 50.30 -21.49 -29.37
C GLN A 263 50.29 -20.72 -30.69
N GLY A 264 51.43 -20.15 -31.09
CA GLY A 264 51.54 -19.29 -32.27
C GLY A 264 50.71 -18.01 -32.15
N PHE A 265 50.64 -17.26 -33.25
CA PHE A 265 49.93 -15.98 -33.31
C PHE A 265 48.42 -16.12 -33.01
N MET A 266 47.81 -17.23 -33.44
CA MET A 266 46.38 -17.50 -33.18
C MET A 266 46.07 -17.74 -31.70
N GLY A 267 47.08 -18.03 -30.86
CA GLY A 267 46.95 -18.11 -29.41
C GLY A 267 46.43 -16.81 -28.78
N PHE A 268 46.78 -15.66 -29.37
CA PHE A 268 46.34 -14.34 -28.92
C PHE A 268 44.89 -14.02 -29.23
N TYR A 269 44.19 -14.86 -30.01
CA TYR A 269 42.79 -14.65 -30.42
C TYR A 269 41.84 -15.75 -29.92
N LYS A 270 42.31 -16.62 -29.02
CA LYS A 270 41.47 -17.66 -28.40
C LYS A 270 40.39 -17.05 -27.52
N GLY A 271 39.13 -17.26 -27.89
CA GLY A 271 37.96 -16.67 -27.21
C GLY A 271 37.42 -15.40 -27.87
N LEU A 272 37.94 -14.99 -29.04
CA LEU A 272 37.45 -13.81 -29.75
C LEU A 272 35.98 -13.97 -30.15
N LEU A 273 35.59 -15.11 -30.74
CA LEU A 273 34.22 -15.35 -31.20
C LEU A 273 33.15 -15.20 -30.11
N PRO A 274 33.22 -15.84 -28.92
CA PRO A 274 32.25 -15.60 -27.86
C PRO A 274 32.26 -14.14 -27.38
N THR A 275 33.38 -13.43 -27.50
CA THR A 275 33.47 -11.99 -27.18
C THR A 275 32.78 -11.11 -28.23
N LEU A 276 32.89 -11.45 -29.51
CA LEU A 276 32.18 -10.76 -30.59
C LEU A 276 30.66 -11.01 -30.51
N ILE A 277 30.24 -12.25 -30.19
CA ILE A 277 28.84 -12.57 -29.92
C ILE A 277 28.32 -11.76 -28.72
N ARG A 278 29.10 -11.72 -27.63
CA ARG A 278 28.79 -10.89 -26.45
C ARG A 278 28.65 -9.42 -26.82
N THR A 279 29.51 -8.92 -27.69
CA THR A 279 29.46 -7.53 -28.18
C THR A 279 28.22 -7.25 -29.01
N ALA A 280 27.80 -8.19 -29.86
CA ALA A 280 26.54 -8.08 -30.60
C ALA A 280 25.31 -8.09 -29.68
N VAL A 281 25.31 -8.94 -28.64
CA VAL A 281 24.26 -8.97 -27.60
C VAL A 281 24.24 -7.66 -26.80
N ALA A 282 25.41 -7.13 -26.44
CA ALA A 282 25.58 -5.86 -25.76
C ALA A 282 25.10 -4.66 -26.62
N SER A 283 25.37 -4.66 -27.93
CA SER A 283 24.87 -3.64 -28.85
C SER A 283 23.36 -3.71 -29.07
N GLY A 284 22.79 -4.93 -29.06
CA GLY A 284 21.33 -5.12 -29.02
C GLY A 284 20.71 -4.49 -27.77
N HIS A 285 21.42 -4.52 -26.64
CA HIS A 285 20.99 -3.90 -25.40
C HIS A 285 20.89 -2.37 -25.51
N TYR A 286 21.84 -1.67 -26.16
CA TYR A 286 21.73 -0.24 -26.45
C TYR A 286 20.47 0.11 -27.25
N MET A 287 20.01 -0.77 -28.15
CA MET A 287 18.78 -0.58 -28.90
C MET A 287 17.54 -0.76 -28.01
N THR A 288 17.54 -1.69 -27.06
CA THR A 288 16.46 -1.84 -26.04
C THR A 288 16.48 -0.74 -24.99
N SER A 289 17.63 -0.34 -24.47
CA SER A 289 17.75 0.73 -23.47
C SER A 289 17.45 2.09 -24.08
N PHE A 290 17.84 2.32 -25.35
CA PHE A 290 17.36 3.46 -26.12
C PHE A 290 15.88 3.33 -26.49
N ARG A 291 15.33 2.14 -26.78
CA ARG A 291 13.87 1.95 -26.95
C ARG A 291 13.10 2.14 -25.66
N VAL A 292 13.67 1.85 -24.49
CA VAL A 292 13.08 2.11 -23.18
C VAL A 292 13.19 3.59 -22.84
N LEU A 293 14.34 4.23 -23.04
CA LEU A 293 14.52 5.68 -22.87
C LEU A 293 13.69 6.48 -23.88
N ARG A 294 13.53 5.96 -25.10
CA ARG A 294 12.68 6.52 -26.15
C ARG A 294 11.23 6.09 -25.99
N PHE A 295 10.87 4.98 -25.35
CA PHE A 295 9.51 4.74 -24.88
C PHE A 295 9.19 5.71 -23.75
N ILE A 296 10.12 5.98 -22.84
CA ILE A 296 9.96 7.02 -21.81
C ILE A 296 9.89 8.44 -22.43
N ARG A 297 10.60 8.71 -23.53
CA ARG A 297 10.61 10.01 -24.25
C ARG A 297 9.49 10.18 -25.30
N ASP A 298 9.12 9.12 -25.99
CA ASP A 298 8.07 9.06 -27.01
C ASP A 298 6.72 8.74 -26.38
N THR A 299 6.61 8.12 -25.20
CA THR A 299 5.37 8.19 -24.40
C THR A 299 5.14 9.63 -23.92
N LYS A 300 6.20 10.41 -23.67
CA LYS A 300 6.10 11.86 -23.49
C LYS A 300 5.79 12.64 -24.78
N SER A 301 6.15 12.14 -25.97
CA SER A 301 5.98 12.87 -27.25
C SER A 301 4.79 12.40 -28.10
N CYS A 302 4.31 11.18 -27.95
CA CYS A 302 3.13 10.59 -28.59
C CYS A 302 1.85 11.13 -27.93
N ILE A 303 1.90 11.39 -26.61
CA ILE A 303 0.87 12.15 -25.91
C ILE A 303 0.81 13.61 -26.41
N ILE A 304 1.93 14.19 -26.87
CA ILE A 304 1.97 15.56 -27.39
C ILE A 304 1.65 15.64 -28.90
N ARG A 305 1.80 14.54 -29.67
CA ARG A 305 1.71 14.59 -31.15
C ARG A 305 0.43 14.00 -31.76
N ASN A 306 -0.41 13.31 -30.99
CA ASN A 306 -1.77 12.93 -31.44
C ASN A 306 -2.79 14.07 -31.39
N TYR A 307 -2.38 15.31 -31.10
CA TYR A 307 -3.25 16.50 -31.13
C TYR A 307 -2.85 17.60 -32.11
N SER A 308 -1.92 17.37 -33.05
CA SER A 308 -1.69 18.40 -34.08
C SER A 308 -0.89 17.92 -35.29
N GLN A 309 -1.58 17.56 -36.37
CA GLN A 309 -1.34 18.20 -37.67
C GLN A 309 -2.64 18.21 -38.52
N PRO A 310 -2.79 19.17 -39.45
CA PRO A 310 -4.05 19.77 -39.85
C PRO A 310 -4.56 19.27 -41.21
N PHE A 311 -5.88 19.13 -41.33
CA PHE A 311 -6.58 19.22 -42.60
C PHE A 311 -7.90 19.97 -42.37
N PHE A 312 -7.91 21.27 -42.67
CA PHE A 312 -8.80 21.89 -43.66
C PHE A 312 -8.46 23.38 -43.80
N LYS A 313 -8.13 23.80 -45.03
CA LYS A 313 -8.26 25.19 -45.49
C LYS A 313 -9.75 25.49 -45.66
N VAL A 314 -10.24 26.59 -45.10
CA VAL A 314 -11.32 27.41 -45.69
C VAL A 314 -11.06 28.89 -45.33
N GLU A 315 -11.46 29.75 -46.25
CA GLU A 315 -11.03 31.12 -46.53
C GLU A 315 -11.36 32.20 -45.49
N LEU A 316 -10.58 33.28 -45.57
CA LEU A 316 -10.87 34.61 -45.06
C LEU A 316 -12.18 35.16 -45.66
N ALA A 317 -13.15 35.48 -44.81
CA ALA A 317 -14.20 36.44 -45.12
C ALA A 317 -14.26 37.50 -44.01
N ALA A 318 -13.85 38.71 -44.37
CA ALA A 318 -14.07 39.91 -43.59
C ALA A 318 -15.57 40.26 -43.62
N ASN A 319 -16.17 40.61 -42.48
CA ASN A 319 -17.02 41.80 -42.43
C ASN A 319 -17.30 42.35 -41.04
N LYS A 320 -17.39 43.68 -41.04
CA LYS A 320 -17.53 44.68 -39.97
C LYS A 320 -18.86 44.60 -39.22
N GLY A 321 -18.88 45.12 -37.98
CA GLY A 321 -20.12 45.56 -37.33
C GLY A 321 -19.98 45.79 -35.83
N ALA A 322 -19.93 47.06 -35.41
CA ALA A 322 -19.84 47.51 -34.04
C ALA A 322 -21.09 47.17 -33.18
N ASN A 323 -20.92 47.04 -31.86
CA ASN A 323 -21.55 47.98 -30.91
C ASN A 323 -21.12 47.79 -29.45
N VAL A 324 -20.89 48.93 -28.81
CA VAL A 324 -20.57 49.16 -27.40
C VAL A 324 -21.82 49.04 -26.53
N ARG A 325 -21.76 48.42 -25.33
CA ARG A 325 -22.28 48.99 -24.04
C ARG A 325 -22.13 48.11 -22.79
N LYS A 326 -21.48 48.72 -21.79
CA LYS A 326 -21.72 48.79 -20.32
C LYS A 326 -21.92 47.51 -19.45
N ARG A 327 -21.00 47.40 -18.47
CA ARG A 327 -21.10 46.96 -17.05
C ARG A 327 -22.34 46.15 -16.63
N ASN A 328 -22.10 44.94 -16.11
CA ASN A 328 -22.31 44.60 -14.69
C ASN A 328 -21.82 43.18 -14.33
N THR A 329 -21.45 43.04 -13.05
CA THR A 329 -21.25 41.81 -12.25
C THR A 329 -20.05 40.89 -12.52
N VAL A 330 -19.36 40.60 -11.43
CA VAL A 330 -18.29 39.62 -11.21
C VAL A 330 -18.66 38.26 -11.82
N PRO A 331 -17.75 37.56 -12.53
CA PRO A 331 -18.03 36.19 -12.94
C PRO A 331 -18.05 35.28 -11.71
N GLU A 332 -19.26 34.91 -11.28
CA GLU A 332 -19.50 33.77 -10.41
C GLU A 332 -18.77 32.53 -10.96
N VAL A 333 -18.16 31.78 -10.04
CA VAL A 333 -17.77 30.37 -10.24
C VAL A 333 -18.87 29.68 -11.04
N THR A 334 -18.54 29.27 -12.26
CA THR A 334 -19.51 28.95 -13.31
C THR A 334 -20.56 27.97 -12.83
N LYS A 335 -21.83 28.38 -12.97
CA LYS A 335 -23.06 27.60 -12.74
C LYS A 335 -23.00 26.19 -13.36
N LYS A 336 -22.20 25.99 -14.43
CA LYS A 336 -21.93 24.71 -15.09
C LYS A 336 -21.13 23.68 -14.26
N PHE A 337 -20.28 24.08 -13.32
CA PHE A 337 -19.54 23.14 -12.45
C PHE A 337 -20.40 22.64 -11.29
N LYS A 338 -21.22 23.53 -10.70
CA LYS A 338 -22.25 23.15 -9.73
C LYS A 338 -23.43 22.38 -10.36
N GLN A 339 -23.77 22.67 -11.63
CA GLN A 339 -24.77 21.90 -12.40
C GLN A 339 -24.28 20.47 -12.70
N ARG A 340 -23.03 20.27 -13.13
CA ARG A 340 -22.53 18.95 -13.55
C ARG A 340 -22.43 17.89 -12.45
N ILE A 341 -22.33 18.29 -11.18
CA ILE A 341 -22.30 17.35 -10.04
C ILE A 341 -23.67 17.27 -9.35
N ALA A 342 -24.58 18.22 -9.58
CA ALA A 342 -26.00 18.08 -9.26
C ALA A 342 -26.74 17.22 -10.32
N GLU A 343 -26.22 17.19 -11.55
CA GLU A 343 -26.59 16.27 -12.63
C GLU A 343 -26.13 14.84 -12.31
N TYR A 344 -24.95 14.63 -11.73
CA TYR A 344 -24.48 13.30 -11.31
C TYR A 344 -25.37 12.58 -10.27
N LEU A 345 -25.94 13.29 -9.29
CA LEU A 345 -26.95 12.72 -8.37
C LEU A 345 -28.34 12.59 -9.01
N LYS A 346 -28.58 13.27 -10.15
CA LYS A 346 -29.73 13.03 -11.03
C LYS A 346 -29.49 11.88 -12.02
N ASP A 347 -28.26 11.49 -12.29
CA ASP A 347 -27.90 10.51 -13.34
C ASP A 347 -28.16 9.05 -12.93
N LEU A 348 -28.38 8.73 -11.65
CA LEU A 348 -28.99 7.45 -11.25
C LEU A 348 -30.44 7.30 -11.75
N ASN A 349 -31.05 8.39 -12.24
CA ASN A 349 -32.35 8.48 -12.91
C ASN A 349 -32.23 9.03 -14.37
N ASP A 350 -31.05 8.96 -15.00
CA ASP A 350 -30.91 9.28 -16.43
C ASP A 350 -31.81 8.31 -17.24
N PRO A 351 -32.73 8.80 -18.11
CA PRO A 351 -33.59 7.95 -18.94
C PRO A 351 -32.83 6.90 -19.76
N LEU A 352 -31.56 7.14 -20.10
CA LEU A 352 -30.70 6.20 -20.82
C LEU A 352 -30.12 5.10 -19.92
N ILE A 353 -29.76 5.44 -18.68
CA ILE A 353 -29.29 4.49 -17.66
C ILE A 353 -30.47 3.67 -17.14
N GLU A 354 -31.61 4.31 -16.88
CA GLU A 354 -32.86 3.65 -16.46
C GLU A 354 -33.42 2.71 -17.54
N LYS A 355 -33.19 2.98 -18.83
CA LYS A 355 -33.53 2.03 -19.91
C LYS A 355 -32.77 0.71 -19.80
N ARG A 356 -31.57 0.72 -19.21
CA ARG A 356 -30.71 -0.46 -19.04
C ARG A 356 -30.83 -1.10 -17.66
N LEU A 357 -31.00 -0.29 -16.60
CA LEU A 357 -31.20 -0.75 -15.22
C LEU A 357 -32.66 -1.12 -14.91
N GLY A 358 -33.64 -0.46 -15.53
CA GLY A 358 -35.08 -0.67 -15.30
C GLY A 358 -35.54 -2.13 -15.48
N PRO A 359 -35.13 -2.85 -16.55
CA PRO A 359 -35.43 -4.27 -16.71
C PRO A 359 -34.80 -5.15 -15.61
N LEU A 360 -33.58 -4.82 -15.16
CA LEU A 360 -32.89 -5.53 -14.10
C LEU A 360 -33.55 -5.27 -12.74
N ARG A 361 -33.94 -4.03 -12.45
CA ARG A 361 -34.70 -3.65 -11.26
C ARG A 361 -36.09 -4.31 -11.23
N ALA A 362 -36.79 -4.34 -12.36
CA ALA A 362 -38.07 -5.04 -12.50
C ALA A 362 -37.92 -6.56 -12.26
N SER A 363 -36.83 -7.14 -12.78
CA SER A 363 -36.46 -8.53 -12.56
C SER A 363 -36.17 -8.84 -11.08
N VAL A 364 -35.47 -7.97 -10.35
CA VAL A 364 -35.28 -8.15 -8.89
C VAL A 364 -36.61 -8.04 -8.15
N ARG A 365 -37.46 -7.05 -8.50
CA ARG A 365 -38.79 -6.85 -7.88
C ARG A 365 -39.72 -8.05 -8.06
N GLU A 366 -39.68 -8.71 -9.22
CA GLU A 366 -40.51 -9.88 -9.52
C GLU A 366 -40.22 -11.02 -8.54
N VAL A 367 -38.93 -11.33 -8.32
CA VAL A 367 -38.50 -12.40 -7.39
C VAL A 367 -38.73 -11.99 -5.93
N ALA A 368 -38.53 -10.71 -5.60
CA ALA A 368 -38.82 -10.19 -4.26
C ALA A 368 -40.32 -10.33 -3.91
N ALA A 369 -41.21 -10.06 -4.87
CA ALA A 369 -42.65 -10.22 -4.72
C ALA A 369 -43.04 -11.71 -4.57
N GLU A 370 -42.39 -12.60 -5.31
CA GLU A 370 -42.58 -14.04 -5.19
C GLU A 370 -42.18 -14.56 -3.80
N ILE A 371 -41.02 -14.14 -3.27
CA ILE A 371 -40.57 -14.45 -1.90
C ILE A 371 -41.58 -13.97 -0.86
N LYS A 372 -42.10 -12.75 -1.03
CA LYS A 372 -43.09 -12.19 -0.10
C LYS A 372 -44.37 -13.04 -0.08
N SER A 373 -44.87 -13.43 -1.25
CA SER A 373 -46.05 -14.29 -1.37
C SER A 373 -45.84 -15.70 -0.81
N LEU A 374 -44.62 -16.24 -0.87
CA LEU A 374 -44.27 -17.52 -0.26
C LEU A 374 -44.14 -17.47 1.26
N LYS A 375 -43.60 -16.38 1.82
CA LYS A 375 -43.52 -16.20 3.29
C LYS A 375 -44.91 -16.12 3.94
N GLU A 376 -45.91 -15.64 3.21
CA GLU A 376 -47.31 -15.58 3.66
C GLU A 376 -48.03 -16.95 3.63
N ARG A 377 -47.45 -17.99 2.99
CA ARG A 377 -48.10 -19.29 2.75
C ARG A 377 -47.43 -20.50 3.41
N GLU A 378 -46.49 -20.29 4.34
CA GLU A 378 -45.64 -21.34 4.95
C GLU A 378 -44.85 -22.17 3.91
N PRO A 379 -43.59 -21.78 3.59
CA PRO A 379 -42.85 -22.38 2.48
C PRO A 379 -42.28 -23.77 2.80
N SER A 380 -42.15 -24.61 1.76
CA SER A 380 -41.40 -25.87 1.82
C SER A 380 -39.90 -25.62 2.07
N SER A 381 -39.15 -26.60 2.62
CA SER A 381 -37.78 -26.39 3.12
C SER A 381 -36.77 -25.87 2.08
N ASN A 382 -37.06 -26.01 0.78
CA ASN A 382 -36.14 -25.70 -0.31
C ASN A 382 -36.59 -24.52 -1.21
N GLU A 383 -37.86 -24.10 -1.18
CA GLU A 383 -38.35 -23.03 -2.07
C GLU A 383 -37.90 -21.63 -1.63
N LEU A 384 -37.99 -21.33 -0.32
CA LEU A 384 -37.59 -20.03 0.20
C LEU A 384 -36.08 -19.75 0.03
N PRO A 385 -35.16 -20.70 0.31
CA PRO A 385 -33.74 -20.53 0.03
C PRO A 385 -33.44 -20.33 -1.46
N ASN A 386 -34.11 -21.06 -2.36
CA ASN A 386 -33.88 -20.95 -3.80
C ASN A 386 -34.29 -19.58 -4.37
N LEU A 387 -35.41 -19.02 -3.90
CA LEU A 387 -35.86 -17.69 -4.34
C LEU A 387 -35.00 -16.57 -3.75
N LEU A 388 -34.64 -16.65 -2.46
CA LEU A 388 -33.71 -15.68 -1.82
C LEU A 388 -32.36 -15.63 -2.55
N HIS A 389 -31.96 -16.76 -3.10
CA HIS A 389 -30.74 -16.93 -3.84
C HIS A 389 -30.82 -16.35 -5.27
N GLU A 390 -31.90 -16.62 -6.01
CA GLU A 390 -32.19 -15.94 -7.29
C GLU A 390 -32.29 -14.42 -7.11
N LEU A 391 -32.76 -13.97 -5.94
CA LEU A 391 -32.77 -12.55 -5.59
C LEU A 391 -31.35 -11.99 -5.43
N LYS A 392 -30.47 -12.69 -4.70
CA LYS A 392 -29.06 -12.32 -4.52
C LYS A 392 -28.34 -12.21 -5.87
N ARG A 393 -28.60 -13.14 -6.78
CA ARG A 393 -28.10 -13.11 -8.17
C ARG A 393 -28.50 -11.83 -8.90
N ARG A 394 -29.82 -11.55 -8.98
CA ARG A 394 -30.35 -10.42 -9.74
C ARG A 394 -29.82 -9.10 -9.17
N LYS A 395 -29.60 -9.03 -7.85
CA LYS A 395 -28.91 -7.89 -7.21
C LYS A 395 -27.44 -7.78 -7.57
N THR A 396 -26.67 -8.85 -7.49
CA THR A 396 -25.24 -8.80 -7.85
C THR A 396 -25.07 -8.41 -9.33
N LEU A 397 -25.95 -8.88 -10.20
CA LEU A 397 -25.98 -8.46 -11.60
C LEU A 397 -26.35 -6.98 -11.74
N LEU A 398 -27.36 -6.51 -11.00
CA LEU A 398 -27.73 -5.10 -10.94
C LEU A 398 -26.56 -4.24 -10.44
N GLU A 399 -25.90 -4.63 -9.35
CA GLU A 399 -24.77 -3.92 -8.74
C GLU A 399 -23.55 -3.88 -9.67
N ASN A 400 -23.21 -4.99 -10.33
CA ASN A 400 -22.14 -5.01 -11.33
C ASN A 400 -22.47 -4.14 -12.53
N THR A 401 -23.72 -4.14 -12.98
CA THR A 401 -24.17 -3.28 -14.08
C THR A 401 -24.22 -1.81 -13.65
N GLU A 402 -24.57 -1.51 -12.40
CA GLU A 402 -24.48 -0.18 -11.80
C GLU A 402 -23.02 0.27 -11.67
N LEU A 403 -22.08 -0.63 -11.39
CA LEU A 403 -20.63 -0.35 -11.39
C LEU A 403 -20.07 -0.11 -12.80
N GLU A 404 -20.57 -0.84 -13.81
CA GLU A 404 -20.21 -0.63 -15.22
C GLU A 404 -20.76 0.69 -15.78
N LEU A 405 -21.97 1.07 -15.34
CA LEU A 405 -22.66 2.29 -15.75
C LEU A 405 -22.36 3.49 -14.87
N ALA A 406 -21.74 3.29 -13.71
CA ALA A 406 -21.21 4.35 -12.88
C ALA A 406 -20.28 5.20 -13.76
N PRO A 407 -20.43 6.53 -13.77
CA PRO A 407 -19.53 7.37 -14.55
C PRO A 407 -18.11 7.02 -14.13
N GLN A 408 -17.33 6.48 -15.07
CA GLN A 408 -15.89 6.46 -14.90
C GLN A 408 -15.53 7.93 -14.74
N ASP A 409 -15.20 8.35 -13.50
CA ASP A 409 -14.55 9.62 -13.26
C ASP A 409 -13.43 9.69 -14.31
N ALA A 410 -13.61 10.54 -15.32
CA ALA A 410 -12.87 10.50 -16.56
C ALA A 410 -11.45 11.04 -16.32
N SER A 411 -10.64 10.32 -15.51
CA SER A 411 -9.20 10.43 -15.29
C SER A 411 -8.70 9.73 -14.00
N PHE A 412 -9.48 8.91 -13.27
CA PHE A 412 -8.95 8.31 -12.02
C PHE A 412 -7.98 7.15 -12.29
N ASP A 413 -6.68 7.43 -12.18
CA ASP A 413 -5.60 6.48 -12.42
C ASP A 413 -5.08 5.92 -11.09
N ARG A 414 -5.54 4.72 -10.73
CA ARG A 414 -5.18 4.02 -9.49
C ARG A 414 -3.67 3.83 -9.33
N THR A 415 -2.99 3.49 -10.41
CA THR A 415 -1.54 3.25 -10.39
C THR A 415 -0.80 4.54 -10.02
N LYS A 416 -1.25 5.69 -10.55
CA LYS A 416 -0.65 6.99 -10.20
C LYS A 416 -0.80 7.36 -8.74
N ILE A 417 -1.95 7.08 -8.11
CA ILE A 417 -2.11 7.37 -6.68
C ILE A 417 -1.28 6.39 -5.84
N GLU A 418 -1.24 5.10 -6.15
CA GLU A 418 -0.43 4.14 -5.40
C GLU A 418 1.07 4.50 -5.47
N ASP A 419 1.58 4.79 -6.67
CA ASP A 419 2.94 5.26 -6.87
C ASP A 419 3.20 6.56 -6.09
N LEU A 420 2.25 7.50 -6.14
CA LEU A 420 2.32 8.75 -5.37
C LEU A 420 2.44 8.48 -3.87
N LEU A 421 1.61 7.60 -3.32
CA LEU A 421 1.55 7.31 -1.88
C LEU A 421 2.83 6.60 -1.41
N ILE A 422 3.39 5.70 -2.22
CA ILE A 422 4.66 5.05 -1.95
C ILE A 422 5.82 6.06 -2.02
N ASP A 423 5.89 6.86 -3.09
CA ASP A 423 6.89 7.92 -3.28
C ASP A 423 6.88 8.94 -2.14
N CYS A 424 5.69 9.28 -1.67
CA CYS A 424 5.49 10.26 -0.61
C CYS A 424 5.60 9.63 0.78
N HIS A 425 5.97 8.36 0.90
CA HIS A 425 6.14 7.64 2.16
C HIS A 425 4.89 7.71 3.05
N PHE A 426 3.71 7.50 2.46
CA PHE A 426 2.49 7.24 3.23
C PHE A 426 2.51 5.80 3.76
N PHE A 427 2.62 4.82 2.88
CA PHE A 427 2.82 3.42 3.28
C PHE A 427 3.65 2.65 2.24
N ARG A 428 4.17 1.48 2.63
CA ARG A 428 4.86 0.55 1.73
C ARG A 428 4.75 -0.89 2.27
N PRO A 429 4.90 -1.93 1.42
CA PRO A 429 4.97 -3.31 1.88
C PRO A 429 6.06 -3.51 2.95
N ALA A 430 5.74 -4.23 4.02
CA ALA A 430 6.68 -4.50 5.09
C ALA A 430 7.78 -5.49 4.67
N PHE A 431 8.95 -5.36 5.30
CA PHE A 431 10.11 -6.26 5.10
C PHE A 431 10.55 -6.45 3.64
N SER A 432 10.37 -5.45 2.77
CA SER A 432 10.65 -5.55 1.33
C SER A 432 12.08 -6.01 0.97
N LEU A 433 13.06 -5.83 1.87
CA LEU A 433 14.44 -6.32 1.72
C LEU A 433 14.56 -7.86 1.84
N TYR A 434 13.66 -8.50 2.57
CA TYR A 434 13.73 -9.92 2.98
C TYR A 434 12.69 -10.80 2.28
N SER A 435 12.18 -10.37 1.12
CA SER A 435 10.90 -10.78 0.52
C SER A 435 9.71 -10.21 1.30
N SER A 436 8.88 -9.42 0.61
CA SER A 436 7.74 -8.73 1.24
C SER A 436 6.76 -9.75 1.83
N ALA A 437 6.36 -9.55 3.08
CA ALA A 437 5.32 -10.37 3.70
C ALA A 437 3.92 -9.89 3.25
N PRO A 438 3.13 -10.71 2.54
CA PRO A 438 1.81 -10.30 2.07
C PRO A 438 0.88 -9.89 3.23
N GLY A 439 0.17 -8.78 3.05
CA GLY A 439 -0.78 -8.25 4.05
C GLY A 439 -0.15 -7.50 5.23
N LEU A 440 1.17 -7.25 5.21
CA LEU A 440 1.86 -6.43 6.21
C LEU A 440 2.45 -5.17 5.58
N PHE A 441 2.28 -4.02 6.25
CA PHE A 441 2.66 -2.71 5.73
C PHE A 441 3.38 -1.85 6.76
N TYR A 442 4.34 -1.05 6.30
CA TYR A 442 4.93 0.04 7.07
C TYR A 442 4.29 1.36 6.70
N PHE A 443 3.80 2.10 7.69
CA PHE A 443 3.44 3.50 7.53
C PHE A 443 4.69 4.37 7.61
N GLY A 444 4.97 5.14 6.56
CA GLY A 444 6.10 6.06 6.52
C GLY A 444 5.84 7.34 7.32
N GLN A 445 6.69 8.35 7.17
CA GLN A 445 6.59 9.58 7.98
C GLN A 445 5.23 10.28 7.82
N ASN A 446 4.72 10.37 6.59
CA ASN A 446 3.44 11.03 6.32
C ASN A 446 2.27 10.15 6.75
N GLY A 447 2.31 8.85 6.47
CA GLY A 447 1.25 7.92 6.86
C GLY A 447 1.12 7.79 8.38
N SER A 448 2.24 7.62 9.09
CA SER A 448 2.22 7.50 10.56
C SER A 448 1.63 8.74 11.23
N ARG A 449 1.95 9.94 10.74
CA ARG A 449 1.36 11.19 11.25
C ARG A 449 -0.13 11.30 10.94
N MET A 450 -0.55 10.96 9.72
CA MET A 450 -1.95 11.02 9.35
C MET A 450 -2.79 10.00 10.12
N VAL A 451 -2.32 8.76 10.30
CA VAL A 451 -2.99 7.75 11.13
C VAL A 451 -3.18 8.27 12.57
N LYS A 452 -2.14 8.87 13.16
CA LYS A 452 -2.25 9.50 14.49
C LYS A 452 -3.26 10.65 14.51
N ASN A 453 -3.29 11.49 13.48
CA ASN A 453 -4.27 12.57 13.40
C ASN A 453 -5.69 12.03 13.25
N ILE A 454 -5.91 10.96 12.48
CA ILE A 454 -7.22 10.32 12.33
C ILE A 454 -7.68 9.75 13.68
N ILE A 455 -6.81 9.03 14.38
CA ILE A 455 -7.10 8.48 15.71
C ILE A 455 -7.40 9.61 16.71
N SER A 456 -6.57 10.65 16.78
CA SER A 456 -6.82 11.79 17.66
C SER A 456 -8.12 12.53 17.30
N THR A 457 -8.45 12.63 16.01
CA THR A 457 -9.74 13.19 15.58
C THR A 457 -10.92 12.30 16.00
N TRP A 458 -10.72 10.98 16.03
CA TRP A 458 -11.71 10.01 16.47
C TRP A 458 -11.90 10.08 17.99
N GLU A 459 -10.81 10.14 18.77
CA GLU A 459 -10.83 10.34 20.22
C GLU A 459 -11.56 11.63 20.57
N ASP A 460 -11.20 12.75 19.94
CA ASP A 460 -11.91 14.03 20.12
C ASP A 460 -13.39 13.93 19.73
N HIS A 461 -13.71 13.18 18.66
CA HIS A 461 -15.07 13.08 18.15
C HIS A 461 -15.96 12.12 18.93
N PHE A 462 -15.45 11.04 19.50
CA PHE A 462 -16.29 10.06 20.19
C PHE A 462 -15.99 10.04 21.69
N VAL A 463 -14.74 9.79 22.04
CA VAL A 463 -14.32 9.59 23.43
C VAL A 463 -14.51 10.85 24.25
N MET A 464 -13.96 11.98 23.80
CA MET A 464 -14.02 13.24 24.55
C MET A 464 -15.43 13.84 24.54
N GLU A 465 -16.12 13.80 23.41
CA GLU A 465 -17.45 14.40 23.27
C GLU A 465 -18.52 13.66 24.08
N ASP A 466 -18.45 12.33 24.15
CA ASP A 466 -19.42 11.50 24.90
C ASP A 466 -18.87 11.00 26.24
N GLU A 467 -17.76 11.58 26.71
CA GLU A 467 -17.15 11.29 28.01
C GLU A 467 -16.93 9.78 28.26
N MET A 468 -16.50 9.07 27.20
CA MET A 468 -16.32 7.62 27.24
C MET A 468 -15.09 7.22 28.05
N ASN A 469 -15.13 6.05 28.68
CA ASN A 469 -13.95 5.48 29.32
C ASN A 469 -12.99 4.94 28.25
N GLU A 470 -11.78 5.48 28.16
CA GLU A 470 -10.76 4.97 27.24
C GLU A 470 -9.84 3.96 27.94
N ILE A 471 -9.55 2.84 27.28
CA ILE A 471 -8.71 1.78 27.84
C ILE A 471 -7.65 1.28 26.86
N ILE A 472 -6.65 0.59 27.40
CA ILE A 472 -5.65 -0.16 26.62
C ILE A 472 -5.57 -1.58 27.19
N SER A 473 -6.08 -2.57 26.45
CA SER A 473 -5.96 -4.00 26.79
C SER A 473 -4.84 -4.69 26.01
N THR A 474 -4.44 -5.89 26.45
CA THR A 474 -3.40 -6.70 25.82
C THR A 474 -3.83 -7.25 24.46
N SER A 475 -2.88 -7.41 23.54
CA SER A 475 -3.11 -8.10 22.25
C SER A 475 -3.04 -9.62 22.38
N LEU A 476 -2.28 -10.12 23.35
CA LEU A 476 -2.20 -11.53 23.70
C LEU A 476 -3.38 -11.89 24.60
N THR A 477 -4.16 -12.88 24.18
CA THR A 477 -5.39 -13.26 24.86
C THR A 477 -5.47 -14.80 24.98
N PRO A 478 -5.73 -15.34 26.18
CA PRO A 478 -5.84 -16.79 26.40
C PRO A 478 -6.96 -17.44 25.57
N GLU A 479 -6.78 -18.70 25.18
CA GLU A 479 -7.77 -19.45 24.38
C GLU A 479 -9.16 -19.48 25.03
N SER A 480 -9.26 -19.55 26.35
CA SER A 480 -10.52 -19.60 27.09
C SER A 480 -11.45 -18.42 26.80
N VAL A 481 -10.91 -17.22 26.57
CA VAL A 481 -11.68 -16.01 26.23
C VAL A 481 -12.31 -16.14 24.83
N PHE A 482 -11.57 -16.73 23.88
CA PHE A 482 -12.07 -16.96 22.52
C PHE A 482 -12.99 -18.17 22.40
N VAL A 483 -12.88 -19.13 23.32
CA VAL A 483 -13.88 -20.18 23.50
C VAL A 483 -15.19 -19.59 24.00
N ALA A 484 -15.14 -18.67 24.98
CA ALA A 484 -16.33 -18.00 25.50
C ALA A 484 -17.03 -17.15 24.43
N SER A 485 -16.30 -16.32 23.70
CA SER A 485 -16.88 -15.50 22.62
C SER A 485 -17.30 -16.29 21.37
N GLY A 486 -16.83 -17.53 21.21
CA GLY A 486 -17.17 -18.41 20.07
C GLY A 486 -16.24 -18.27 18.86
N HIS A 487 -15.20 -17.44 18.95
CA HIS A 487 -14.22 -17.24 17.88
C HIS A 487 -13.46 -18.53 17.50
N THR A 488 -13.13 -19.40 18.46
CA THR A 488 -12.41 -20.65 18.15
C THR A 488 -13.17 -21.61 17.25
N GLN A 489 -14.51 -21.54 17.24
CA GLN A 489 -15.38 -22.44 16.47
C GLN A 489 -15.87 -21.82 15.17
N ARG A 490 -16.17 -20.52 15.18
CA ARG A 490 -16.85 -19.82 14.07
C ARG A 490 -15.93 -18.92 13.25
N PHE A 491 -14.75 -18.56 13.76
CA PHE A 491 -13.79 -17.68 13.07
C PHE A 491 -12.86 -18.49 12.15
N ALA A 492 -13.44 -19.34 11.31
CA ALA A 492 -12.70 -20.21 10.40
C ALA A 492 -13.27 -20.16 8.98
N ASP A 493 -12.38 -19.99 8.02
CA ASP A 493 -12.71 -20.09 6.60
C ASP A 493 -12.47 -21.50 6.08
N LEU A 494 -13.24 -21.91 5.06
CA LEU A 494 -12.92 -23.11 4.29
C LEU A 494 -11.78 -22.82 3.31
N MET A 495 -10.78 -23.70 3.27
CA MET A 495 -9.63 -23.61 2.38
C MET A 495 -9.37 -24.89 1.60
N VAL A 496 -8.84 -24.72 0.39
CA VAL A 496 -8.31 -25.80 -0.45
C VAL A 496 -6.85 -25.52 -0.77
N LYS A 497 -6.04 -26.57 -0.89
CA LYS A 497 -4.60 -26.48 -1.10
C LYS A 497 -4.20 -27.16 -2.40
N ASP A 498 -3.41 -26.50 -3.23
CA ASP A 498 -2.75 -27.17 -4.36
C ASP A 498 -1.78 -28.23 -3.82
N THR A 499 -1.99 -29.49 -4.24
CA THR A 499 -1.28 -30.65 -3.71
C THR A 499 0.19 -30.73 -4.13
N ILE A 500 0.60 -29.99 -5.16
CA ILE A 500 1.96 -30.02 -5.72
C ILE A 500 2.77 -28.81 -5.24
N ASN A 501 2.26 -27.60 -5.47
CA ASN A 501 3.00 -26.37 -5.14
C ASN A 501 2.75 -25.88 -3.69
N GLY A 502 1.71 -26.40 -3.04
CA GLY A 502 1.34 -26.08 -1.67
C GLY A 502 0.59 -24.75 -1.46
N GLU A 503 0.20 -24.06 -2.53
CA GLU A 503 -0.54 -22.80 -2.48
C GLU A 503 -1.94 -22.99 -1.88
N LEU A 504 -2.35 -22.03 -1.05
CA LEU A 504 -3.63 -22.06 -0.33
C LEU A 504 -4.62 -21.10 -0.97
N PHE A 505 -5.85 -21.57 -1.17
CA PHE A 505 -6.96 -20.77 -1.66
C PHE A 505 -8.12 -20.85 -0.69
N ARG A 506 -8.80 -19.72 -0.47
CA ARG A 506 -10.11 -19.72 0.18
C ARG A 506 -11.10 -20.43 -0.74
N ALA A 507 -11.84 -21.39 -0.21
CA ALA A 507 -12.61 -22.35 -1.01
C ALA A 507 -13.73 -21.66 -1.82
N ASP A 508 -14.40 -20.67 -1.23
CA ASP A 508 -15.41 -19.83 -1.87
C ASP A 508 -14.83 -19.03 -3.06
N HIS A 509 -13.72 -18.33 -2.86
CA HIS A 509 -13.05 -17.57 -3.92
C HIS A 509 -12.48 -18.48 -5.01
N PHE A 510 -11.98 -19.66 -4.63
CA PHE A 510 -11.50 -20.67 -5.58
C PHE A 510 -12.63 -21.11 -6.50
N LEU A 511 -13.74 -21.59 -5.94
CA LEU A 511 -14.91 -21.97 -6.72
C LEU A 511 -15.41 -20.81 -7.58
N LEU A 512 -15.48 -19.60 -7.01
CA LEU A 512 -16.01 -18.42 -7.72
C LEU A 512 -15.20 -18.12 -8.99
N ASN A 513 -13.87 -18.15 -8.88
CA ASN A 513 -13.00 -17.91 -10.03
C ASN A 513 -13.07 -19.07 -11.02
N SER A 514 -13.04 -20.32 -10.56
CA SER A 514 -13.12 -21.51 -11.42
C SER A 514 -14.42 -21.53 -12.22
N PHE A 515 -15.57 -21.26 -11.60
CA PHE A 515 -16.84 -21.22 -12.33
C PHE A 515 -16.96 -19.99 -13.25
N LYS A 516 -16.33 -18.85 -12.93
CA LYS A 516 -16.24 -17.71 -13.87
C LYS A 516 -15.45 -18.08 -15.14
N GLU A 517 -14.36 -18.82 -14.99
CA GLU A 517 -13.59 -19.33 -16.14
C GLU A 517 -14.40 -20.34 -16.96
N LEU A 518 -15.09 -21.28 -16.30
CA LEU A 518 -15.99 -22.22 -16.97
C LEU A 518 -17.15 -21.50 -17.69
N LEU A 519 -17.68 -20.42 -17.12
CA LEU A 519 -18.73 -19.61 -17.72
C LEU A 519 -18.27 -18.94 -19.02
N LEU A 520 -17.02 -18.46 -19.08
CA LEU A 520 -16.41 -17.89 -20.29
C LEU A 520 -16.22 -18.95 -21.39
N GLN A 521 -15.96 -20.20 -21.00
CA GLN A 521 -15.70 -21.32 -21.91
C GLN A 521 -16.94 -22.18 -22.20
N ALA A 522 -18.10 -21.82 -21.64
CA ALA A 522 -19.30 -22.65 -21.69
C ALA A 522 -19.85 -22.79 -23.13
N PRO A 523 -19.99 -24.03 -23.66
CA PRO A 523 -20.38 -24.28 -25.05
C PRO A 523 -21.88 -24.17 -25.30
N SER A 524 -22.74 -24.21 -24.26
CA SER A 524 -24.20 -24.11 -24.40
C SER A 524 -24.82 -23.09 -23.44
N ALA A 525 -25.98 -22.55 -23.81
CA ALA A 525 -26.74 -21.61 -22.98
C ALA A 525 -27.27 -22.25 -21.69
N GLU A 526 -27.48 -23.57 -21.68
CA GLU A 526 -27.91 -24.34 -20.51
C GLU A 526 -26.78 -24.48 -19.48
N LEU A 527 -25.56 -24.78 -19.93
CA LEU A 527 -24.36 -24.82 -19.08
C LEU A 527 -24.01 -23.44 -18.53
N LYS A 528 -24.19 -22.36 -19.32
CA LYS A 528 -24.03 -20.99 -18.81
C LYS A 528 -24.98 -20.71 -17.66
N LYS A 529 -26.26 -21.05 -17.80
CA LYS A 529 -27.25 -20.92 -16.72
C LYS A 529 -26.96 -21.83 -15.52
N GLU A 530 -26.35 -22.98 -15.73
CA GLU A 530 -25.91 -23.86 -14.64
C GLU A 530 -24.73 -23.28 -13.86
N TYR A 531 -23.70 -22.79 -14.55
CA TYR A 531 -22.53 -22.17 -13.92
C TYR A 531 -22.86 -20.86 -13.22
N GLU A 532 -23.73 -20.01 -13.80
CA GLU A 532 -24.27 -18.84 -13.11
C GLU A 532 -24.97 -19.25 -11.81
N ARG A 533 -25.88 -20.24 -11.87
CA ARG A 533 -26.55 -20.79 -10.68
C ARG A 533 -25.57 -21.36 -9.66
N MET A 534 -24.48 -21.99 -10.08
CA MET A 534 -23.44 -22.48 -9.16
C MET A 534 -22.68 -21.32 -8.52
N ILE A 535 -22.22 -20.33 -9.30
CA ILE A 535 -21.50 -19.13 -8.84
C ILE A 535 -22.23 -18.44 -7.69
N GLU A 536 -23.53 -18.33 -7.84
CA GLU A 536 -24.40 -17.68 -6.87
C GLU A 536 -24.44 -18.46 -5.53
N ARG A 537 -24.39 -19.80 -5.56
CA ARG A 537 -24.59 -20.68 -4.38
C ARG A 537 -23.35 -20.86 -3.53
N ILE A 538 -22.19 -20.42 -4.03
CA ILE A 538 -20.88 -20.75 -3.45
C ILE A 538 -20.73 -20.30 -1.99
N GLY A 539 -21.28 -19.14 -1.64
CA GLY A 539 -21.13 -18.57 -0.29
C GLY A 539 -21.81 -19.38 0.82
N ASP A 540 -22.76 -20.24 0.48
CA ASP A 540 -23.57 -21.01 1.43
C ASP A 540 -23.21 -22.52 1.42
N LEU A 541 -22.15 -22.91 0.71
CA LEU A 541 -21.75 -24.31 0.60
C LEU A 541 -20.99 -24.78 1.83
N ASP A 542 -21.32 -25.97 2.29
CA ASP A 542 -20.58 -26.67 3.33
C ASP A 542 -19.35 -27.42 2.77
N GLU A 543 -18.51 -27.92 3.66
CA GLU A 543 -17.26 -28.63 3.32
C GLU A 543 -17.50 -29.80 2.34
N LEU A 544 -18.57 -30.57 2.56
CA LEU A 544 -18.93 -31.72 1.75
C LEU A 544 -19.35 -31.32 0.35
N ARG A 545 -20.21 -30.30 0.22
CA ARG A 545 -20.70 -29.88 -1.08
C ARG A 545 -19.60 -29.22 -1.92
N ILE A 546 -18.70 -28.48 -1.29
CA ILE A 546 -17.51 -27.94 -1.98
C ILE A 546 -16.64 -29.09 -2.50
N GLU A 547 -16.41 -30.13 -1.69
CA GLU A 547 -15.63 -31.30 -2.13
C GLU A 547 -16.29 -32.02 -3.31
N GLU A 548 -17.61 -32.18 -3.28
CA GLU A 548 -18.38 -32.77 -4.39
C GLU A 548 -18.23 -31.96 -5.67
N LEU A 549 -18.37 -30.62 -5.61
CA LEU A 549 -18.25 -29.77 -6.79
C LEU A 549 -16.85 -29.80 -7.40
N ILE A 550 -15.80 -29.81 -6.56
CA ILE A 550 -14.41 -29.93 -7.02
C ILE A 550 -14.21 -31.22 -7.80
N LYS A 551 -14.76 -32.35 -7.32
CA LYS A 551 -14.68 -33.64 -8.00
C LYS A 551 -15.55 -33.70 -9.26
N GLN A 552 -16.79 -33.20 -9.17
CA GLN A 552 -17.76 -33.27 -10.26
C GLN A 552 -17.30 -32.51 -11.50
N TYR A 553 -16.69 -31.34 -11.32
CA TYR A 553 -16.23 -30.49 -12.42
C TYR A 553 -14.71 -30.56 -12.67
N ASP A 554 -14.00 -31.51 -12.05
CA ASP A 554 -12.52 -31.66 -12.12
C ASP A 554 -11.78 -30.31 -11.94
N LEU A 555 -12.16 -29.55 -10.92
CA LEU A 555 -11.64 -28.19 -10.70
C LEU A 555 -10.19 -28.26 -10.23
N LYS A 556 -9.31 -27.55 -10.94
CA LYS A 556 -7.86 -27.51 -10.68
C LYS A 556 -7.43 -26.13 -10.20
N SER A 557 -6.28 -26.08 -9.54
CA SER A 557 -5.62 -24.81 -9.21
C SER A 557 -5.33 -23.98 -10.48
N PRO A 558 -5.07 -22.67 -10.35
CA PRO A 558 -4.64 -21.83 -11.48
C PRO A 558 -3.38 -22.34 -12.20
N SER A 559 -2.56 -23.13 -11.50
CA SER A 559 -1.36 -23.80 -12.05
C SER A 559 -1.66 -25.13 -12.77
N GLY A 560 -2.93 -25.56 -12.81
CA GLY A 560 -3.37 -26.81 -13.43
C GLY A 560 -3.23 -28.06 -12.56
N ASN A 561 -2.93 -27.91 -11.27
CA ASN A 561 -2.71 -29.04 -10.35
C ASN A 561 -3.99 -29.42 -9.55
N PRO A 562 -4.11 -30.66 -9.07
CA PRO A 562 -5.19 -31.08 -8.18
C PRO A 562 -5.18 -30.33 -6.85
N VAL A 563 -6.37 -30.01 -6.34
CA VAL A 563 -6.57 -29.36 -5.04
C VAL A 563 -6.98 -30.37 -3.96
N SER A 564 -6.64 -30.08 -2.71
CA SER A 564 -7.00 -30.90 -1.55
C SER A 564 -8.49 -30.82 -1.23
N LYS A 565 -8.95 -31.71 -0.35
CA LYS A 565 -10.26 -31.55 0.29
C LYS A 565 -10.35 -30.20 1.02
N PRO A 566 -11.54 -29.58 1.08
CA PRO A 566 -11.74 -28.35 1.82
C PRO A 566 -11.49 -28.62 3.31
N THR A 567 -10.84 -27.68 4.00
CA THR A 567 -10.56 -27.79 5.43
C THR A 567 -10.81 -26.45 6.11
N LYS A 568 -11.24 -26.46 7.37
CA LYS A 568 -11.42 -25.23 8.16
C LYS A 568 -10.08 -24.69 8.63
N ALA A 569 -9.80 -23.45 8.29
CA ALA A 569 -8.64 -22.71 8.77
C ALA A 569 -9.07 -21.55 9.65
N ASN A 570 -8.63 -21.59 10.91
CA ASN A 570 -8.88 -20.52 11.85
C ASN A 570 -8.14 -19.24 11.39
N GLN A 571 -8.87 -18.13 11.33
CA GLN A 571 -8.29 -16.83 10.98
C GLN A 571 -7.57 -16.15 12.16
N MET A 572 -7.59 -16.71 13.36
CA MET A 572 -6.80 -16.19 14.48
C MET A 572 -5.36 -16.69 14.43
N LEU A 573 -4.40 -15.81 14.75
CA LEU A 573 -3.00 -16.20 14.89
C LEU A 573 -2.77 -16.81 16.27
N SER A 574 -2.47 -18.10 16.33
CA SER A 574 -2.16 -18.81 17.57
C SER A 574 -0.71 -18.58 18.02
N ILE A 575 -0.51 -18.50 19.33
CA ILE A 575 0.79 -18.40 19.98
C ILE A 575 0.81 -19.29 21.23
N GLU A 576 1.97 -19.87 21.53
CA GLU A 576 2.20 -20.59 22.79
C GLU A 576 2.77 -19.62 23.84
N MET A 577 2.14 -19.52 24.99
CA MET A 577 2.56 -18.71 26.12
C MET A 577 3.41 -19.51 27.11
N GLY A 578 4.54 -18.93 27.49
CA GLY A 578 5.46 -19.53 28.45
C GLY A 578 6.14 -20.82 27.94
N PHE A 579 6.88 -21.48 28.83
CA PHE A 579 7.57 -22.74 28.52
C PHE A 579 6.69 -23.99 28.71
N ASN A 580 5.50 -23.82 29.31
CA ASN A 580 4.55 -24.90 29.57
C ASN A 580 3.60 -25.17 28.38
N GLY A 581 3.62 -24.33 27.35
CA GLY A 581 2.83 -24.52 26.13
C GLY A 581 1.36 -24.07 26.25
N ASP A 582 1.04 -23.13 27.13
CA ASP A 582 -0.34 -22.64 27.27
C ASP A 582 -0.78 -21.92 25.99
N ARG A 583 -1.92 -22.32 25.42
CA ARG A 583 -2.35 -21.78 24.13
C ARG A 583 -3.03 -20.42 24.28
N ALA A 584 -2.60 -19.48 23.45
CA ALA A 584 -3.20 -18.16 23.31
C ALA A 584 -3.33 -17.76 21.85
N PHE A 585 -3.99 -16.63 21.62
CA PHE A 585 -4.10 -16.05 20.29
C PHE A 585 -3.81 -14.55 20.36
N LEU A 586 -3.36 -14.01 19.24
CA LEU A 586 -3.45 -12.57 19.00
C LEU A 586 -4.90 -12.21 18.71
N ARG A 587 -5.40 -11.16 19.37
CA ARG A 587 -6.81 -10.76 19.28
C ARG A 587 -7.23 -10.40 17.85
N PRO A 588 -8.37 -10.90 17.35
CA PRO A 588 -8.92 -10.56 16.02
C PRO A 588 -9.74 -9.25 16.00
N GLU A 589 -10.07 -8.74 17.18
CA GLU A 589 -10.82 -7.51 17.48
C GLU A 589 -10.35 -6.97 18.85
N THR A 590 -10.71 -5.74 19.20
CA THR A 590 -10.37 -5.10 20.48
C THR A 590 -11.46 -5.22 21.56
N ALA A 591 -12.71 -5.46 21.15
CA ALA A 591 -13.90 -5.57 22.00
C ALA A 591 -13.77 -6.52 23.20
N GLN A 592 -13.13 -7.69 23.03
CA GLN A 592 -13.05 -8.72 24.07
C GLN A 592 -12.38 -8.24 25.37
N GLY A 593 -11.41 -7.32 25.27
CA GLY A 593 -10.78 -6.73 26.45
C GLY A 593 -11.73 -5.86 27.27
N ILE A 594 -12.74 -5.27 26.62
CA ILE A 594 -13.76 -4.45 27.25
C ILE A 594 -14.79 -5.34 27.96
N PHE A 595 -15.24 -6.42 27.32
CA PHE A 595 -16.26 -7.31 27.88
C PHE A 595 -15.79 -8.05 29.14
N VAL A 596 -14.55 -8.54 29.15
CA VAL A 596 -13.99 -9.29 30.29
C VAL A 596 -13.89 -8.40 31.54
N GLU A 597 -13.64 -7.10 31.35
CA GLU A 597 -13.46 -6.11 32.41
C GLU A 597 -14.73 -5.29 32.71
N PHE A 598 -15.88 -5.68 32.14
CA PHE A 598 -17.15 -4.95 32.23
C PHE A 598 -17.52 -4.52 33.66
N GLN A 599 -17.37 -5.40 34.65
CA GLN A 599 -17.73 -5.09 36.03
C GLN A 599 -16.90 -3.96 36.63
N ASN A 600 -15.61 -3.89 36.30
CA ASN A 600 -14.72 -2.84 36.78
C ASN A 600 -15.12 -1.48 36.18
N TYR A 601 -15.53 -1.45 34.91
CA TYR A 601 -16.01 -0.22 34.27
C TYR A 601 -17.39 0.21 34.76
N LEU A 602 -18.29 -0.75 35.02
CA LEU A 602 -19.57 -0.47 35.64
C LEU A 602 -19.38 0.14 37.04
N GLU A 603 -18.46 -0.40 37.84
CA GLU A 603 -18.11 0.15 39.15
C GLU A 603 -17.50 1.55 39.06
N ALA A 604 -16.58 1.77 38.12
CA ALA A 604 -16.03 3.11 37.83
C ALA A 604 -17.12 4.11 37.44
N ASN A 605 -18.15 3.65 36.71
CA ASN A 605 -19.34 4.43 36.38
C ASN A 605 -20.41 4.42 37.49
N LYS A 606 -20.02 4.08 38.73
CA LYS A 606 -20.89 4.09 39.94
C LYS A 606 -22.14 3.23 39.79
N GLY A 607 -22.05 2.12 39.05
CA GLY A 607 -23.14 1.18 38.82
C GLY A 607 -24.23 1.66 37.87
N LYS A 608 -24.03 2.80 37.18
CA LYS A 608 -25.06 3.40 36.32
C LYS A 608 -24.91 3.00 34.85
N LEU A 609 -26.04 2.97 34.16
CA LEU A 609 -26.15 2.83 32.71
C LEU A 609 -26.97 3.99 32.13
N PRO A 610 -26.78 4.34 30.85
CA PRO A 610 -25.77 3.78 29.94
C PRO A 610 -24.36 4.30 30.22
N PHE A 611 -23.34 3.59 29.72
CA PHE A 611 -21.98 4.10 29.59
C PHE A 611 -21.28 3.43 28.41
N ALA A 612 -20.27 4.09 27.89
CA ALA A 612 -19.45 3.56 26.80
C ALA A 612 -17.99 3.41 27.22
N VAL A 613 -17.34 2.39 26.67
CA VAL A 613 -15.91 2.16 26.80
C VAL A 613 -15.32 2.11 25.40
N ALA A 614 -14.25 2.85 25.16
CA ALA A 614 -13.57 2.92 23.89
C ALA A 614 -12.18 2.32 23.99
N GLN A 615 -11.73 1.68 22.91
CA GLN A 615 -10.37 1.17 22.81
C GLN A 615 -9.79 1.45 21.43
N VAL A 616 -8.57 1.97 21.40
CA VAL A 616 -7.74 2.10 20.20
C VAL A 616 -6.65 1.02 20.27
N GLY A 617 -6.50 0.20 19.24
CA GLY A 617 -5.38 -0.73 19.22
C GLY A 617 -5.27 -1.61 17.98
N THR A 618 -4.21 -2.41 17.97
CA THR A 618 -3.96 -3.37 16.90
C THR A 618 -4.83 -4.61 17.03
N ALA A 619 -5.37 -5.07 15.91
CA ALA A 619 -6.02 -6.37 15.74
C ALA A 619 -5.31 -7.18 14.65
N PHE A 620 -5.47 -8.51 14.72
CA PHE A 620 -4.74 -9.45 13.89
C PHE A 620 -5.68 -10.47 13.26
N ARG A 621 -5.63 -10.61 11.93
CA ARG A 621 -6.39 -11.62 11.19
C ARG A 621 -5.45 -12.36 10.25
N ASN A 622 -5.36 -13.67 10.37
CA ASN A 622 -4.54 -14.54 9.54
C ASN A 622 -5.16 -14.73 8.16
N GLU A 623 -5.21 -13.64 7.40
CA GLU A 623 -5.82 -13.61 6.09
C GLU A 623 -5.11 -14.56 5.12
N ILE A 624 -5.90 -15.39 4.42
CA ILE A 624 -5.41 -16.44 3.53
C ILE A 624 -4.70 -15.83 2.34
N ASN A 625 -5.35 -14.86 1.67
CA ASN A 625 -4.78 -14.18 0.50
C ASN A 625 -5.02 -12.66 0.61
N PRO A 626 -4.16 -11.93 1.34
CA PRO A 626 -4.28 -10.48 1.49
C PRO A 626 -3.99 -9.81 0.14
N ARG A 627 -5.04 -9.34 -0.51
CA ARG A 627 -5.03 -8.59 -1.79
C ARG A 627 -5.57 -7.18 -1.57
N HIS A 628 -5.31 -6.29 -2.52
CA HIS A 628 -5.83 -4.90 -2.53
C HIS A 628 -5.21 -3.97 -1.45
N GLY A 629 -3.91 -4.07 -1.23
CA GLY A 629 -3.17 -3.10 -0.42
C GLY A 629 -3.62 -3.06 1.05
N LEU A 630 -3.96 -1.88 1.55
CA LEU A 630 -4.38 -1.64 2.93
C LEU A 630 -5.82 -2.10 3.25
N LEU A 631 -6.59 -2.55 2.25
CA LEU A 631 -7.99 -2.95 2.46
C LEU A 631 -8.12 -4.32 3.15
N ARG A 632 -7.14 -5.19 2.93
CA ARG A 632 -7.11 -6.56 3.47
C ARG A 632 -5.72 -6.89 3.99
N THR A 633 -5.49 -6.59 5.27
CA THR A 633 -4.20 -6.77 5.94
C THR A 633 -4.30 -7.84 7.04
N ARG A 634 -3.14 -8.33 7.48
CA ARG A 634 -3.06 -9.29 8.60
C ARG A 634 -2.92 -8.61 9.95
N GLU A 635 -2.46 -7.37 9.95
CA GLU A 635 -2.29 -6.51 11.11
C GLU A 635 -2.85 -5.13 10.74
N PHE A 636 -3.71 -4.58 11.61
CA PHE A 636 -4.31 -3.28 11.38
C PHE A 636 -4.75 -2.62 12.70
N GLN A 637 -4.84 -1.29 12.66
CA GLN A 637 -5.37 -0.49 13.77
C GLN A 637 -6.90 -0.43 13.68
N MET A 638 -7.54 -0.62 14.83
CA MET A 638 -8.97 -0.47 15.03
C MET A 638 -9.23 0.54 16.14
N CYS A 639 -10.35 1.23 16.03
CA CYS A 639 -10.96 1.97 17.13
C CYS A 639 -12.34 1.37 17.34
N GLU A 640 -12.64 0.85 18.52
CA GLU A 640 -13.93 0.25 18.84
C GLU A 640 -14.52 0.90 20.08
N ILE A 641 -15.85 0.96 20.13
CA ILE A 641 -16.63 1.48 21.25
C ILE A 641 -17.63 0.40 21.62
N GLU A 642 -17.70 0.05 22.91
CA GLU A 642 -18.79 -0.76 23.45
C GLU A 642 -19.70 0.13 24.28
N HIS A 643 -20.90 0.41 23.77
CA HIS A 643 -21.92 1.17 24.47
C HIS A 643 -22.86 0.22 25.21
N PHE A 644 -22.71 0.14 26.53
CA PHE A 644 -23.56 -0.66 27.41
C PHE A 644 -24.84 0.11 27.77
N HIS A 645 -26.00 -0.49 27.56
CA HIS A 645 -27.30 0.11 27.90
C HIS A 645 -28.29 -0.90 28.48
N ASP A 646 -29.38 -0.40 29.07
CA ASP A 646 -30.52 -1.25 29.46
C ASP A 646 -31.24 -1.74 28.19
N PRO A 647 -31.41 -3.06 27.98
CA PRO A 647 -32.15 -3.60 26.83
C PRO A 647 -33.57 -3.05 26.66
N GLN A 648 -34.22 -2.58 27.74
CA GLN A 648 -35.54 -1.94 27.72
C GLN A 648 -35.50 -0.46 27.36
N GLN A 649 -34.33 0.19 27.43
CA GLN A 649 -34.13 1.61 27.12
C GLN A 649 -33.07 1.78 26.04
N LYS A 650 -33.44 1.49 24.79
CA LYS A 650 -32.57 1.68 23.63
C LYS A 650 -32.64 3.12 23.11
N THR A 651 -32.17 4.07 23.92
CA THR A 651 -32.20 5.50 23.59
C THR A 651 -30.90 6.24 23.87
N HIS A 652 -30.60 7.27 23.07
CA HIS A 652 -29.46 8.16 23.30
C HIS A 652 -29.92 9.59 23.59
N HIS A 653 -29.42 10.20 24.68
CA HIS A 653 -29.87 11.52 25.13
C HIS A 653 -29.52 12.67 24.16
N LYS A 654 -28.44 12.53 23.37
CA LYS A 654 -28.05 13.49 22.32
C LYS A 654 -28.63 13.19 20.93
N PHE A 655 -29.54 12.21 20.81
CA PHE A 655 -30.04 11.82 19.48
C PHE A 655 -30.72 12.98 18.75
N ASP A 656 -31.54 13.77 19.45
CA ASP A 656 -32.29 14.86 18.86
C ASP A 656 -31.41 15.96 18.23
N GLU A 657 -30.15 16.11 18.68
CA GLU A 657 -29.20 17.08 18.11
C GLU A 657 -28.78 16.72 16.68
N ILE A 658 -28.85 15.45 16.30
CA ILE A 658 -28.35 14.93 15.02
C ILE A 658 -29.38 14.11 14.23
N ALA A 659 -30.59 13.92 14.78
CA ALA A 659 -31.66 13.09 14.23
C ALA A 659 -32.13 13.54 12.83
N ASP A 660 -32.13 14.85 12.57
CA ASP A 660 -32.64 15.41 11.31
C ASP A 660 -31.58 15.40 10.18
N ARG A 661 -30.37 14.92 10.47
CA ARG A 661 -29.31 14.79 9.48
C ARG A 661 -29.74 13.75 8.42
N ARG A 662 -29.61 14.11 7.14
CA ARG A 662 -29.94 13.21 6.03
C ARG A 662 -28.70 12.41 5.63
N LEU A 663 -28.84 11.09 5.58
CA LEU A 663 -27.79 10.16 5.19
C LEU A 663 -28.29 9.26 4.07
N VAL A 664 -27.35 8.68 3.32
CA VAL A 664 -27.66 7.66 2.30
C VAL A 664 -27.69 6.30 2.97
N PHE A 665 -28.86 5.70 3.09
CA PHE A 665 -29.07 4.37 3.65
C PHE A 665 -29.33 3.36 2.54
N TYR A 666 -28.84 2.14 2.72
CA TYR A 666 -29.14 0.98 1.89
C TYR A 666 -29.70 -0.14 2.78
N PRO A 667 -30.98 -0.01 3.22
CA PRO A 667 -31.58 -0.97 4.15
C PRO A 667 -31.75 -2.35 3.51
N GLN A 668 -31.99 -3.35 4.36
CA GLN A 668 -32.18 -4.72 3.92
C GLN A 668 -33.31 -4.83 2.88
N ARG A 669 -34.40 -4.07 3.06
CA ARG A 669 -35.54 -4.04 2.14
C ARG A 669 -35.16 -3.52 0.76
N GLN A 670 -34.48 -2.39 0.66
CA GLN A 670 -34.06 -1.80 -0.62
C GLN A 670 -33.10 -2.73 -1.34
N GLN A 671 -32.16 -3.32 -0.59
CA GLN A 671 -31.31 -4.36 -1.13
C GLN A 671 -32.16 -5.50 -1.68
N LEU A 672 -33.07 -6.11 -0.90
CA LEU A 672 -33.98 -7.18 -1.33
C LEU A 672 -34.75 -6.81 -2.59
N ASP A 673 -35.26 -5.59 -2.69
CA ASP A 673 -36.05 -5.13 -3.83
C ASP A 673 -35.20 -4.72 -5.05
N GLY A 674 -33.86 -4.79 -4.95
CA GLY A 674 -32.93 -4.30 -5.99
C GLY A 674 -33.11 -2.80 -6.27
N ALA A 675 -33.56 -2.06 -5.25
CA ALA A 675 -33.74 -0.63 -5.33
C ALA A 675 -32.44 0.08 -4.95
N SER A 676 -32.22 1.26 -5.51
CA SER A 676 -31.06 2.09 -5.13
C SER A 676 -31.14 2.53 -3.66
N PRO A 677 -30.00 2.87 -3.04
CA PRO A 677 -29.95 3.50 -1.73
C PRO A 677 -30.84 4.76 -1.67
N ILE A 678 -31.39 5.03 -0.49
CA ILE A 678 -32.32 6.14 -0.24
C ILE A 678 -31.70 7.19 0.68
N GLU A 679 -32.00 8.46 0.42
CA GLU A 679 -31.56 9.56 1.28
C GLU A 679 -32.70 10.04 2.18
N ILE A 680 -32.63 9.66 3.45
CA ILE A 680 -33.65 9.95 4.47
C ILE A 680 -32.99 10.50 5.74
N SER A 681 -33.78 11.13 6.61
CA SER A 681 -33.26 11.56 7.91
C SER A 681 -32.95 10.37 8.80
N VAL A 682 -32.00 10.52 9.72
CA VAL A 682 -31.67 9.44 10.68
C VAL A 682 -32.87 9.06 11.53
N ARG A 683 -33.69 10.06 11.91
CA ARG A 683 -34.94 9.89 12.65
C ARG A 683 -35.91 8.92 11.97
N GLU A 684 -36.00 8.98 10.65
CA GLU A 684 -36.90 8.13 9.86
C GLU A 684 -36.32 6.74 9.58
N ALA A 685 -35.00 6.58 9.69
CA ALA A 685 -34.30 5.39 9.23
C ALA A 685 -34.22 4.26 10.26
N VAL A 686 -33.85 4.57 11.50
CA VAL A 686 -33.45 3.58 12.51
C VAL A 686 -33.81 4.03 13.93
N ASP A 687 -33.64 3.13 14.90
CA ASP A 687 -33.78 3.48 16.33
C ASP A 687 -32.78 4.55 16.79
N THR A 688 -33.11 5.21 17.90
CA THR A 688 -32.40 6.42 18.33
C THR A 688 -30.93 6.18 18.72
N LEU A 689 -30.58 5.01 19.26
CA LEU A 689 -29.22 4.72 19.72
C LEU A 689 -28.31 4.32 18.54
N ILE A 690 -28.78 3.42 17.68
CA ILE A 690 -28.05 3.09 16.43
C ILE A 690 -27.96 4.34 15.57
N GLY A 691 -29.06 5.07 15.40
CA GLY A 691 -29.12 6.29 14.61
C GLY A 691 -28.11 7.34 15.09
N TYR A 692 -27.95 7.50 16.41
CA TYR A 692 -26.92 8.38 16.95
C TYR A 692 -25.53 8.02 16.42
N TYR A 693 -25.12 6.75 16.55
CA TYR A 693 -23.80 6.30 16.10
C TYR A 693 -23.63 6.33 14.58
N LEU A 694 -24.68 6.11 13.78
CA LEU A 694 -24.64 6.28 12.33
C LEU A 694 -24.39 7.75 11.94
N ALA A 695 -25.11 8.69 12.56
CA ALA A 695 -24.94 10.12 12.32
C ALA A 695 -23.58 10.65 12.78
N ARG A 696 -23.08 10.18 13.93
CA ARG A 696 -21.72 10.49 14.41
C ARG A 696 -20.66 9.93 13.49
N THR A 697 -20.78 8.67 13.09
CA THR A 697 -19.88 8.03 12.12
C THR A 697 -19.82 8.80 10.80
N HIS A 698 -20.97 9.22 10.27
CA HIS A 698 -21.00 10.05 9.07
C HIS A 698 -20.22 11.36 9.27
N SER A 699 -20.48 12.06 10.39
CA SER A 699 -19.85 13.35 10.70
C SER A 699 -18.34 13.21 10.90
N PHE A 700 -17.90 12.12 11.52
CA PHE A 700 -16.47 11.78 11.66
C PHE A 700 -15.81 11.53 10.30
N LEU A 701 -16.39 10.67 9.45
CA LEU A 701 -15.84 10.36 8.13
C LEU A 701 -15.78 11.60 7.24
N GLU A 702 -16.80 12.47 7.28
CA GLU A 702 -16.79 13.78 6.62
C GLU A 702 -15.64 14.67 7.14
N LYS A 703 -15.45 14.74 8.47
CA LYS A 703 -14.36 15.51 9.10
C LYS A 703 -12.97 14.99 8.73
N VAL A 704 -12.81 13.68 8.55
CA VAL A 704 -11.58 13.05 8.05
C VAL A 704 -11.32 13.39 6.57
N GLY A 705 -12.33 13.83 5.83
CA GLY A 705 -12.23 14.21 4.42
C GLY A 705 -12.81 13.19 3.44
N ILE A 706 -13.62 12.25 3.92
CA ILE A 706 -14.41 11.38 3.04
C ILE A 706 -15.50 12.20 2.36
N ASN A 707 -15.61 12.07 1.05
CA ASN A 707 -16.70 12.67 0.28
C ASN A 707 -18.03 12.01 0.65
N THR A 708 -18.96 12.78 1.22
CA THR A 708 -20.27 12.32 1.68
C THR A 708 -21.13 11.74 0.56
N ARG A 709 -20.89 12.12 -0.70
CA ARG A 709 -21.57 11.54 -1.88
C ARG A 709 -21.10 10.12 -2.21
N LYS A 710 -19.91 9.76 -1.73
CA LYS A 710 -19.27 8.45 -1.87
C LYS A 710 -19.35 7.65 -0.56
N LEU A 711 -20.30 7.98 0.31
CA LEU A 711 -20.52 7.34 1.61
C LEU A 711 -21.98 6.88 1.70
N ARG A 712 -22.20 5.63 2.12
CA ARG A 712 -23.54 5.09 2.41
C ARG A 712 -23.51 4.20 3.65
N PHE A 713 -24.66 3.94 4.24
CA PHE A 713 -24.84 3.00 5.34
C PHE A 713 -25.63 1.79 4.86
N ARG A 714 -25.00 0.62 4.77
CA ARG A 714 -25.63 -0.62 4.30
C ARG A 714 -26.00 -1.51 5.47
N GLN A 715 -27.25 -1.94 5.54
CA GLN A 715 -27.69 -2.90 6.56
C GLN A 715 -27.29 -4.33 6.18
N HIS A 716 -26.87 -5.15 7.13
CA HIS A 716 -26.57 -6.56 6.88
C HIS A 716 -27.82 -7.36 6.52
N MET A 717 -27.63 -8.40 5.70
CA MET A 717 -28.65 -9.41 5.45
C MET A 717 -28.68 -10.46 6.57
N ALA A 718 -29.82 -11.13 6.75
CA ALA A 718 -29.98 -12.16 7.79
C ALA A 718 -28.95 -13.31 7.73
N ASN A 719 -28.42 -13.62 6.55
CA ASN A 719 -27.35 -14.62 6.35
C ASN A 719 -25.93 -14.05 6.46
N GLU A 720 -25.78 -12.73 6.50
CA GLU A 720 -24.49 -12.03 6.63
C GLU A 720 -24.24 -11.57 8.07
N MET A 721 -25.29 -11.49 8.90
CA MET A 721 -25.18 -11.07 10.30
C MET A 721 -24.14 -11.91 11.04
N ALA A 722 -23.23 -11.22 11.73
CA ALA A 722 -22.35 -11.87 12.67
C ALA A 722 -23.17 -12.63 13.71
N HIS A 723 -22.65 -13.77 14.15
CA HIS A 723 -23.39 -14.69 15.02
C HIS A 723 -23.80 -14.13 16.39
N TYR A 724 -23.24 -12.97 16.77
CA TYR A 724 -23.55 -12.22 17.98
C TYR A 724 -24.48 -11.02 17.75
N ALA A 725 -24.72 -10.60 16.50
CA ALA A 725 -25.44 -9.36 16.18
C ALA A 725 -26.95 -9.60 15.89
N LYS A 726 -27.79 -8.69 16.39
CA LYS A 726 -29.24 -8.60 16.11
C LYS A 726 -29.55 -7.71 14.91
N ASP A 727 -28.80 -6.63 14.75
CA ASP A 727 -28.84 -5.71 13.61
C ASP A 727 -27.42 -5.19 13.37
N CYS A 728 -27.08 -4.83 12.14
CA CYS A 728 -25.75 -4.30 11.81
C CYS A 728 -25.81 -3.40 10.58
N TRP A 729 -25.14 -2.25 10.68
CA TRP A 729 -25.05 -1.25 9.62
C TRP A 729 -23.59 -0.90 9.34
N ASP A 730 -23.16 -1.11 8.10
CA ASP A 730 -21.81 -0.79 7.64
C ASP A 730 -21.77 0.60 7.03
N ALA A 731 -20.88 1.46 7.50
CA ALA A 731 -20.47 2.66 6.79
C ALA A 731 -19.54 2.26 5.63
N GLU A 732 -20.10 2.24 4.42
CA GLU A 732 -19.40 1.88 3.20
C GLU A 732 -18.96 3.13 2.43
N VAL A 733 -17.70 3.13 2.00
CA VAL A 733 -17.10 4.20 1.21
C VAL A 733 -16.80 3.68 -0.20
N MET A 734 -17.25 4.39 -1.22
CA MET A 734 -16.96 4.07 -2.62
C MET A 734 -15.52 4.43 -2.94
N THR A 735 -14.73 3.46 -3.37
CA THR A 735 -13.34 3.61 -3.82
C THR A 735 -13.14 3.02 -5.22
N SER A 736 -11.92 3.08 -5.74
CA SER A 736 -11.51 2.41 -6.97
C SER A 736 -11.59 0.87 -6.91
N TYR A 737 -11.82 0.30 -5.73
CA TYR A 737 -12.12 -1.11 -5.51
C TYR A 737 -13.61 -1.41 -5.31
N GLY A 738 -14.48 -0.40 -5.47
CA GLY A 738 -15.91 -0.47 -5.17
C GLY A 738 -16.23 0.00 -3.75
N TRP A 739 -17.43 -0.34 -3.29
CA TRP A 739 -17.88 -0.04 -1.93
C TRP A 739 -17.10 -0.90 -0.92
N ILE A 740 -16.42 -0.24 0.01
CA ILE A 740 -15.66 -0.89 1.08
C ILE A 740 -16.21 -0.46 2.44
N GLU A 741 -16.44 -1.42 3.32
CA GLU A 741 -16.80 -1.18 4.72
C GLU A 741 -15.63 -0.51 5.46
N CYS A 742 -15.85 0.67 6.02
CA CYS A 742 -14.85 1.41 6.81
C CYS A 742 -15.16 1.43 8.30
N ALA A 743 -16.44 1.29 8.66
CA ALA A 743 -16.87 1.09 10.04
C ALA A 743 -18.14 0.22 10.06
N GLY A 744 -18.27 -0.65 11.05
CA GLY A 744 -19.48 -1.43 11.33
C GLY A 744 -20.15 -0.93 12.60
N ILE A 745 -21.48 -0.76 12.58
CA ILE A 745 -22.28 -0.39 13.75
C ILE A 745 -23.22 -1.56 14.03
N ALA A 746 -22.85 -2.40 14.99
CA ALA A 746 -23.55 -3.64 15.33
C ALA A 746 -24.33 -3.51 16.65
N ASP A 747 -25.54 -4.04 16.68
CA ASP A 747 -26.28 -4.32 17.91
C ASP A 747 -25.98 -5.76 18.32
N ARG A 748 -25.09 -5.95 19.30
CA ARG A 748 -24.66 -7.27 19.78
C ARG A 748 -25.61 -7.86 20.83
N GLY A 749 -26.68 -7.13 21.17
CA GLY A 749 -27.60 -7.50 22.23
C GLY A 749 -26.86 -7.83 23.52
N VAL A 750 -27.25 -8.91 24.18
CA VAL A 750 -26.65 -9.36 25.46
C VAL A 750 -25.62 -10.49 25.29
N TYR A 751 -25.31 -10.86 24.05
CA TYR A 751 -24.60 -12.11 23.73
C TYR A 751 -23.24 -12.21 24.43
N ASP A 752 -22.40 -11.18 24.31
CA ASP A 752 -21.01 -11.24 24.79
C ASP A 752 -20.93 -11.38 26.32
N LEU A 753 -21.66 -10.53 27.05
CA LEU A 753 -21.70 -10.58 28.52
C LEU A 753 -22.34 -11.89 29.01
N GLU A 754 -23.37 -12.39 28.33
CA GLU A 754 -24.01 -13.67 28.66
C GLU A 754 -23.05 -14.85 28.47
N GLN A 755 -22.34 -14.90 27.33
CA GLN A 755 -21.38 -15.99 27.07
C GLN A 755 -20.21 -15.97 28.06
N HIS A 756 -19.60 -14.81 28.29
CA HIS A 756 -18.52 -14.66 29.26
C HIS A 756 -19.00 -14.97 30.67
N SER A 757 -20.20 -14.56 31.06
CA SER A 757 -20.77 -14.87 32.37
C SER A 757 -20.99 -16.37 32.54
N ARG A 758 -21.51 -17.05 31.52
CA ARG A 758 -21.76 -18.49 31.52
C ARG A 758 -20.49 -19.31 31.64
N ILE A 759 -19.44 -18.95 30.89
CA ILE A 759 -18.19 -19.73 30.82
C ILE A 759 -17.27 -19.43 32.01
N SER A 760 -17.20 -18.17 32.46
CA SER A 760 -16.37 -17.80 33.62
C SER A 760 -17.00 -18.17 34.97
N GLY A 761 -18.35 -18.27 35.02
CA GLY A 761 -19.09 -18.40 36.27
C GLY A 761 -19.28 -17.09 37.03
N THR A 762 -18.73 -15.98 36.54
CA THR A 762 -18.87 -14.64 37.13
C THR A 762 -20.10 -13.94 36.55
N ARG A 763 -20.94 -13.35 37.40
CA ARG A 763 -22.15 -12.64 36.93
C ARG A 763 -21.76 -11.28 36.34
N LEU A 764 -21.94 -11.10 35.03
CA LEU A 764 -21.73 -9.83 34.31
C LEU A 764 -23.08 -9.13 34.13
N THR A 765 -23.58 -8.51 35.22
CA THR A 765 -24.92 -7.92 35.29
C THR A 765 -24.88 -6.51 35.88
N ALA A 766 -25.80 -5.65 35.44
CA ALA A 766 -26.10 -4.38 36.07
C ALA A 766 -27.43 -4.44 36.83
N ASN A 767 -27.72 -3.42 37.63
CA ASN A 767 -28.97 -3.31 38.38
C ASN A 767 -29.80 -2.12 37.87
N ARG A 768 -31.12 -2.29 37.83
CA ARG A 768 -32.08 -1.19 37.65
C ARG A 768 -33.04 -1.14 38.82
N ASP A 769 -33.52 0.06 39.13
CA ASP A 769 -34.59 0.24 40.10
C ASP A 769 -35.92 -0.22 39.50
N ILE A 770 -36.70 -0.97 40.28
CA ILE A 770 -38.05 -1.37 39.93
C ILE A 770 -39.02 -0.85 41.00
N ASP A 771 -40.25 -0.55 40.59
CA ASP A 771 -41.32 -0.27 41.54
C ASP A 771 -41.45 -1.48 42.48
N SER A 772 -41.43 -1.21 43.79
CA SER A 772 -41.26 -2.25 44.81
C SER A 772 -42.30 -3.35 44.65
N ALA A 773 -41.87 -4.50 44.13
CA ALA A 773 -42.68 -5.70 44.06
C ALA A 773 -42.35 -6.57 45.26
N GLU A 774 -43.36 -6.89 46.08
CA GLU A 774 -43.21 -7.93 47.08
C GLU A 774 -43.16 -9.28 46.35
N LYS A 775 -41.99 -9.91 46.29
CA LYS A 775 -41.88 -11.29 45.82
C LYS A 775 -41.79 -12.23 47.02
N GLU A 776 -42.56 -13.32 46.98
CA GLU A 776 -42.40 -14.43 47.91
C GLU A 776 -41.01 -15.05 47.70
N ALA A 777 -40.13 -14.87 48.68
CA ALA A 777 -38.82 -15.50 48.71
C ALA A 777 -38.83 -16.64 49.74
N LEU A 778 -38.79 -17.86 49.25
CA LEU A 778 -38.42 -19.03 50.07
C LEU A 778 -36.91 -18.96 50.35
N SER A 779 -36.51 -19.19 51.59
CA SER A 779 -35.11 -19.29 51.99
C SER A 779 -34.90 -20.58 52.75
N ILE A 780 -33.83 -21.30 52.43
CA ILE A 780 -33.47 -22.57 53.07
C ILE A 780 -32.45 -22.26 54.17
N LYS A 781 -32.83 -22.46 55.42
CA LYS A 781 -31.94 -22.27 56.56
C LYS A 781 -31.44 -23.62 57.05
N PRO A 782 -30.14 -23.95 56.91
CA PRO A 782 -29.62 -25.21 57.39
C PRO A 782 -29.62 -25.26 58.92
N ASN A 783 -30.00 -26.42 59.47
CA ASN A 783 -29.85 -26.70 60.89
C ASN A 783 -28.42 -27.19 61.16
N MET A 784 -27.53 -26.25 61.50
CA MET A 784 -26.09 -26.52 61.64
C MET A 784 -25.78 -27.62 62.66
N ASN A 785 -26.60 -27.79 63.70
CA ASN A 785 -26.39 -28.81 64.72
C ASN A 785 -26.59 -30.23 64.19
N ILE A 786 -27.52 -30.42 63.26
CA ILE A 786 -27.81 -31.71 62.62
C ILE A 786 -26.88 -31.92 61.43
N LEU A 787 -26.66 -30.87 60.63
CA LEU A 787 -25.78 -30.89 59.47
C LEU A 787 -24.32 -31.22 59.85
N GLN A 788 -23.80 -30.65 60.94
CA GLN A 788 -22.44 -30.94 61.42
C GLN A 788 -22.31 -32.35 62.02
N LYS A 789 -23.40 -32.94 62.53
CA LYS A 789 -23.40 -34.33 62.99
C LYS A 789 -23.42 -35.32 61.83
N ALA A 790 -24.15 -35.01 60.76
CA ALA A 790 -24.24 -35.85 59.57
C ALA A 790 -23.01 -35.71 58.65
N TYR A 791 -22.46 -34.50 58.50
CA TYR A 791 -21.33 -34.19 57.60
C TYR A 791 -20.29 -33.27 58.25
N PRO A 792 -19.48 -33.75 59.21
CA PRO A 792 -18.60 -32.92 60.04
C PRO A 792 -17.62 -32.03 59.26
N ASP A 793 -16.95 -32.60 58.25
CA ASP A 793 -15.88 -31.91 57.50
C ASP A 793 -16.38 -31.07 56.33
N LYS A 794 -17.66 -31.22 55.95
CA LYS A 794 -18.24 -30.59 54.75
C LYS A 794 -19.43 -29.68 55.07
N ALA A 795 -19.92 -29.65 56.30
CA ALA A 795 -21.09 -28.88 56.73
C ALA A 795 -21.05 -27.39 56.31
N LYS A 796 -19.90 -26.72 56.44
CA LYS A 796 -19.75 -25.30 56.01
C LYS A 796 -19.83 -25.12 54.49
N LYS A 797 -19.29 -26.06 53.71
CA LYS A 797 -19.37 -26.04 52.24
C LYS A 797 -20.79 -26.35 51.77
N ILE A 798 -21.42 -27.35 52.38
CA ILE A 798 -22.81 -27.74 52.13
C ILE A 798 -23.75 -26.58 52.48
N GLN A 799 -23.54 -25.89 53.60
CA GLN A 799 -24.27 -24.67 53.98
C GLN A 799 -24.16 -23.58 52.90
N LYS A 800 -22.95 -23.33 52.38
CA LYS A 800 -22.73 -22.34 51.33
C LYS A 800 -23.50 -22.69 50.05
N SER A 801 -23.39 -23.93 49.59
CA SER A 801 -24.14 -24.40 48.41
C SER A 801 -25.66 -24.42 48.62
N LEU A 802 -26.15 -24.72 49.82
CA LEU A 802 -27.57 -24.61 50.20
C LEU A 802 -28.10 -23.17 50.12
N SER A 803 -27.30 -22.19 50.53
CA SER A 803 -27.69 -20.78 50.46
C SER A 803 -27.72 -20.21 49.04
N GLU A 804 -27.06 -20.89 48.09
CA GLU A 804 -26.98 -20.54 46.68
C GLU A 804 -28.06 -21.24 45.83
N LEU A 805 -28.79 -22.22 46.39
CA LEU A 805 -29.88 -22.92 45.72
C LEU A 805 -31.16 -22.06 45.63
N ASN A 806 -31.78 -22.08 44.45
CA ASN A 806 -32.98 -21.31 44.17
C ASN A 806 -34.21 -22.01 44.80
N ALA A 807 -34.73 -21.46 45.90
CA ALA A 807 -35.71 -22.15 46.76
C ALA A 807 -37.14 -22.25 46.18
N LEU A 808 -37.40 -21.70 44.99
CA LEU A 808 -38.72 -21.66 44.34
C LEU A 808 -39.21 -23.03 43.83
N ASN A 809 -38.31 -24.00 43.61
CA ASN A 809 -38.63 -25.31 43.04
C ASN A 809 -38.58 -26.47 44.04
N ILE A 810 -38.42 -26.20 45.34
CA ILE A 810 -38.22 -27.24 46.35
C ILE A 810 -39.53 -27.49 47.09
N GLN A 811 -40.17 -28.63 46.78
CA GLN A 811 -41.22 -29.21 47.61
C GLN A 811 -40.58 -29.93 48.82
N ALA A 812 -41.26 -29.96 49.96
CA ALA A 812 -40.76 -30.57 51.18
C ALA A 812 -40.33 -32.03 50.93
N GLY A 813 -39.03 -32.31 50.97
CA GLY A 813 -38.44 -33.61 50.60
C GLY A 813 -36.91 -33.64 50.72
N THR A 814 -36.26 -34.70 50.25
CA THR A 814 -34.79 -34.82 50.31
C THR A 814 -34.14 -33.90 49.26
N ILE A 815 -33.24 -32.99 49.68
CA ILE A 815 -32.53 -32.06 48.78
C ILE A 815 -31.16 -32.64 48.43
N SER A 816 -30.82 -32.72 47.15
CA SER A 816 -29.47 -33.12 46.70
C SER A 816 -28.61 -31.88 46.45
N VAL A 817 -27.40 -31.86 47.03
CA VAL A 817 -26.44 -30.77 46.87
C VAL A 817 -25.09 -31.34 46.42
N THR A 818 -24.53 -30.78 45.35
CA THR A 818 -23.22 -31.20 44.83
C THR A 818 -22.12 -30.35 45.44
N VAL A 819 -21.19 -30.98 46.15
CA VAL A 819 -20.01 -30.33 46.74
C VAL A 819 -18.77 -31.15 46.36
N ASP A 820 -17.72 -30.50 45.86
CA ASP A 820 -16.48 -31.17 45.44
C ASP A 820 -16.72 -32.37 44.47
N GLN A 821 -17.64 -32.21 43.50
CA GLN A 821 -18.06 -33.24 42.52
C GLN A 821 -18.75 -34.50 43.11
N GLN A 822 -19.11 -34.49 44.39
CA GLN A 822 -19.91 -35.54 45.02
C GLN A 822 -21.31 -35.02 45.41
N VAL A 823 -22.32 -35.88 45.27
CA VAL A 823 -23.72 -35.53 45.57
C VAL A 823 -24.05 -35.96 47.00
N TYR A 824 -24.48 -35.01 47.82
CA TYR A 824 -24.92 -35.23 49.20
C TYR A 824 -26.43 -35.05 49.30
N GLN A 825 -27.10 -35.97 50.00
CA GLN A 825 -28.54 -35.93 50.21
C GLN A 825 -28.88 -35.40 51.60
N LEU A 826 -29.67 -34.33 51.64
CA LEU A 826 -30.10 -33.65 52.85
C LEU A 826 -31.53 -34.04 53.19
N MET A 827 -31.69 -34.63 54.37
CA MET A 827 -32.99 -35.01 54.89
C MET A 827 -33.78 -33.77 55.36
N PRO A 828 -35.13 -33.82 55.39
CA PRO A 828 -35.98 -32.67 55.73
C PRO A 828 -35.74 -32.06 57.12
N ASP A 829 -35.17 -32.80 58.07
CA ASP A 829 -34.81 -32.32 59.41
C ASP A 829 -33.50 -31.50 59.42
N MET A 830 -32.69 -31.61 58.37
CA MET A 830 -31.41 -30.92 58.23
C MET A 830 -31.56 -29.46 57.78
N TYR A 831 -32.76 -29.02 57.38
CA TYR A 831 -33.01 -27.67 56.90
C TYR A 831 -34.43 -27.18 57.24
N GLU A 832 -34.62 -25.86 57.29
CA GLU A 832 -35.91 -25.21 57.50
C GLU A 832 -36.25 -24.33 56.30
N LEU A 833 -37.46 -24.47 55.75
CA LEU A 833 -37.98 -23.61 54.68
C LEU A 833 -38.68 -22.40 55.31
N LYS A 834 -38.06 -21.23 55.23
CA LYS A 834 -38.65 -19.97 55.70
C LYS A 834 -39.20 -19.18 54.51
N LYS A 835 -40.52 -19.05 54.43
CA LYS A 835 -41.20 -18.11 53.52
C LYS A 835 -41.04 -16.69 54.07
N SER A 836 -40.50 -15.78 53.27
CA SER A 836 -40.36 -14.37 53.62
C SER A 836 -40.80 -13.50 52.46
N MET A 837 -41.57 -12.46 52.73
CA MET A 837 -41.85 -11.41 51.76
C MET A 837 -40.64 -10.49 51.70
N LYS A 838 -39.97 -10.44 50.55
CA LYS A 838 -38.87 -9.50 50.31
C LYS A 838 -39.35 -8.44 49.33
N SER A 839 -39.34 -7.20 49.77
CA SER A 839 -39.46 -6.05 48.87
C SER A 839 -38.17 -5.98 48.03
N ILE A 840 -38.28 -6.32 46.75
CA ILE A 840 -37.17 -6.19 45.80
C ILE A 840 -37.33 -4.82 45.15
N LYS A 841 -36.39 -3.91 45.45
CA LYS A 841 -36.34 -2.56 44.87
C LYS A 841 -35.47 -2.49 43.62
N THR A 842 -34.63 -3.51 43.39
CA THR A 842 -33.64 -3.53 42.30
C THR A 842 -33.66 -4.87 41.59
N GLU A 843 -33.69 -4.85 40.26
CA GLU A 843 -33.61 -6.03 39.40
C GLU A 843 -32.24 -6.08 38.72
N ALA A 844 -31.58 -7.25 38.78
CA ALA A 844 -30.34 -7.50 38.05
C ALA A 844 -30.65 -7.99 36.62
N PHE A 845 -29.97 -7.42 35.63
CA PHE A 845 -30.10 -7.79 34.22
C PHE A 845 -28.75 -7.76 33.51
N ILE A 846 -28.67 -8.40 32.34
CA ILE A 846 -27.47 -8.36 31.48
C ILE A 846 -27.62 -7.18 30.51
N PRO A 847 -26.71 -6.18 30.52
CA PRO A 847 -26.78 -5.05 29.60
C PRO A 847 -26.65 -5.47 28.14
N ALA A 848 -27.34 -4.73 27.27
CA ALA A 848 -27.16 -4.86 25.82
C ALA A 848 -26.02 -3.93 25.35
N VAL A 849 -25.42 -4.28 24.21
CA VAL A 849 -24.25 -3.59 23.66
C VAL A 849 -24.49 -3.14 22.22
N ILE A 850 -24.20 -1.87 21.96
CA ILE A 850 -23.99 -1.34 20.61
C ILE A 850 -22.50 -1.14 20.39
N GLU A 851 -21.99 -1.71 19.29
CA GLU A 851 -20.58 -1.65 18.90
C GLU A 851 -20.40 -0.85 17.60
N PRO A 852 -19.88 0.38 17.69
CA PRO A 852 -19.21 1.05 16.58
C PRO A 852 -17.74 0.61 16.45
N SER A 853 -17.41 -0.13 15.39
CA SER A 853 -16.06 -0.63 15.09
C SER A 853 -15.49 0.04 13.83
N PHE A 854 -14.30 0.65 13.93
CA PHE A 854 -13.69 1.46 12.88
C PHE A 854 -12.36 0.88 12.39
N GLY A 855 -12.27 0.57 11.10
CA GLY A 855 -11.04 0.11 10.45
C GLY A 855 -10.16 1.27 9.97
N ILE A 856 -9.25 1.76 10.82
CA ILE A 856 -8.45 2.96 10.55
C ILE A 856 -7.63 2.86 9.25
N GLY A 857 -7.12 1.68 8.91
CA GLY A 857 -6.40 1.46 7.65
C GLY A 857 -7.25 1.71 6.40
N ARG A 858 -8.52 1.30 6.43
CA ARG A 858 -9.47 1.49 5.31
C ARG A 858 -9.89 2.96 5.20
N ILE A 859 -10.20 3.60 6.33
CA ILE A 859 -10.53 5.03 6.40
C ILE A 859 -9.37 5.88 5.88
N PHE A 860 -8.14 5.56 6.30
CA PHE A 860 -6.92 6.21 5.84
C PHE A 860 -6.75 6.12 4.32
N TYR A 861 -6.93 4.93 3.74
CA TYR A 861 -6.82 4.74 2.29
C TYR A 861 -7.91 5.52 1.54
N ALA A 862 -9.17 5.41 1.97
CA ALA A 862 -10.29 6.10 1.34
C ALA A 862 -10.15 7.63 1.39
N ALA A 863 -9.65 8.18 2.50
CA ALA A 863 -9.38 9.61 2.63
C ALA A 863 -8.29 10.08 1.67
N LEU A 864 -7.23 9.28 1.47
CA LEU A 864 -6.19 9.59 0.49
C LEU A 864 -6.74 9.53 -0.94
N GLU A 865 -7.52 8.51 -1.26
CA GLU A 865 -8.14 8.35 -2.57
C GLU A 865 -9.05 9.53 -2.93
N HIS A 866 -9.93 9.91 -2.00
CA HIS A 866 -10.85 11.04 -2.18
C HIS A 866 -10.15 12.40 -2.21
N SER A 867 -8.95 12.51 -1.66
CA SER A 867 -8.16 13.73 -1.68
C SER A 867 -7.30 13.91 -2.94
N PHE A 868 -7.15 12.87 -3.77
CA PHE A 868 -6.25 12.89 -4.91
C PHE A 868 -6.81 13.73 -6.06
N LEU A 869 -6.08 14.77 -6.43
CA LEU A 869 -6.46 15.73 -7.46
C LEU A 869 -5.29 16.02 -8.42
N GLN A 870 -5.64 16.49 -9.62
CA GLN A 870 -4.72 16.92 -10.66
C GLN A 870 -4.91 18.42 -10.92
N ARG A 871 -3.83 19.14 -11.21
CA ARG A 871 -3.91 20.58 -11.55
C ARG A 871 -4.35 20.79 -12.98
N ASP A 872 -5.22 21.78 -13.19
CA ASP A 872 -5.66 22.19 -14.52
C ASP A 872 -4.48 22.64 -15.38
N GLY A 873 -4.37 22.09 -16.60
CA GLY A 873 -3.35 22.45 -17.58
C GLY A 873 -1.96 21.82 -17.40
N ASP A 874 -1.72 21.03 -16.34
CA ASP A 874 -0.47 20.27 -16.16
C ASP A 874 -0.76 18.86 -15.65
N GLU A 875 -0.86 17.91 -16.58
CA GLU A 875 -1.21 16.53 -16.27
C GLU A 875 -0.21 15.83 -15.31
N LYS A 876 0.99 16.38 -15.13
CA LYS A 876 2.02 15.79 -14.27
C LYS A 876 1.95 16.30 -12.83
N ARG A 877 1.21 17.38 -12.57
CA ARG A 877 1.06 17.96 -11.23
C ARG A 877 -0.15 17.38 -10.51
N VAL A 878 0.07 16.24 -9.89
CA VAL A 878 -0.86 15.63 -8.94
C VAL A 878 -0.58 16.13 -7.52
N PHE A 879 -1.63 16.24 -6.71
CA PHE A 879 -1.54 16.66 -5.32
C PHE A 879 -2.64 16.02 -4.46
N LEU A 880 -2.49 16.09 -3.14
CA LEU A 880 -3.49 15.61 -2.19
C LEU A 880 -4.16 16.81 -1.52
N ASN A 881 -5.48 16.91 -1.59
CA ASN A 881 -6.27 17.90 -0.87
C ASN A 881 -6.79 17.31 0.44
N LEU A 882 -5.87 17.03 1.37
CA LEU A 882 -6.24 16.47 2.68
C LEU A 882 -6.97 17.50 3.52
N ASN A 883 -7.99 17.07 4.25
CA ASN A 883 -8.63 17.92 5.25
C ASN A 883 -7.56 18.36 6.27
N PRO A 884 -7.43 19.67 6.59
CA PRO A 884 -6.40 20.18 7.48
C PRO A 884 -6.30 19.46 8.83
N VAL A 885 -7.43 18.97 9.37
CA VAL A 885 -7.46 18.24 10.65
C VAL A 885 -6.63 16.96 10.59
N VAL A 886 -6.68 16.22 9.47
CA VAL A 886 -5.96 14.93 9.32
C VAL A 886 -4.63 15.05 8.58
N ALA A 887 -4.40 16.15 7.85
CA ALA A 887 -3.17 16.37 7.09
C ALA A 887 -1.89 16.11 7.94
N PRO A 888 -0.92 15.30 7.46
CA PRO A 888 0.27 14.94 8.24
C PRO A 888 1.07 16.14 8.74
N ILE A 889 1.15 17.17 7.90
CA ILE A 889 1.86 18.42 8.13
C ILE A 889 0.87 19.55 7.81
N LYS A 890 0.64 20.46 8.77
CA LYS A 890 -0.39 21.50 8.63
C LYS A 890 0.05 22.66 7.75
N CYS A 891 1.33 23.04 7.80
CA CYS A 891 1.84 24.08 6.91
C CYS A 891 3.27 23.86 6.42
N SER A 892 3.62 24.47 5.29
CA SER A 892 5.00 24.60 4.84
C SER A 892 5.53 25.99 5.14
N VAL A 893 6.82 26.11 5.44
CA VAL A 893 7.52 27.39 5.62
C VAL A 893 8.52 27.53 4.48
N LEU A 894 8.36 28.59 3.68
CA LEU A 894 8.99 28.73 2.38
C LEU A 894 9.63 30.12 2.22
N PRO A 895 10.93 30.30 2.48
CA PRO A 895 11.61 31.56 2.18
C PRO A 895 11.70 31.78 0.67
N ILE A 896 11.32 32.93 0.12
CA ILE A 896 11.30 33.17 -1.35
C ILE A 896 12.66 32.91 -1.99
N ASN A 897 13.73 33.29 -1.29
CA ASN A 897 15.11 33.00 -1.61
C ASN A 897 15.81 32.44 -0.36
N SER A 898 16.18 31.17 -0.41
CA SER A 898 16.82 30.47 0.72
C SER A 898 18.20 31.02 1.08
N ASN A 899 18.91 31.60 0.11
CA ASN A 899 20.26 32.15 0.32
C ASN A 899 20.25 33.59 0.85
N ALA A 900 19.06 34.21 0.98
CA ALA A 900 18.96 35.56 1.49
C ALA A 900 19.14 35.56 3.02
N GLU A 901 20.35 35.88 3.48
CA GLU A 901 20.68 35.97 4.91
C GLU A 901 19.72 36.88 5.69
N LYS A 902 19.21 37.93 5.05
CA LYS A 902 18.24 38.88 5.64
C LYS A 902 16.92 38.22 6.05
N LEU A 903 16.49 37.14 5.39
CA LEU A 903 15.23 36.45 5.70
C LEU A 903 15.39 35.38 6.78
N GLN A 904 16.61 34.89 7.01
CA GLN A 904 16.89 33.76 7.91
C GLN A 904 16.48 34.00 9.37
N PRO A 905 16.67 35.18 9.98
CA PRO A 905 16.16 35.46 11.33
C PRO A 905 14.64 35.30 11.42
N LEU A 906 13.92 35.77 10.40
CA LEU A 906 12.46 35.72 10.36
C LEU A 906 11.94 34.29 10.16
N VAL A 907 12.60 33.51 9.30
CA VAL A 907 12.31 32.07 9.11
C VAL A 907 12.46 31.33 10.44
N LYS A 908 13.53 31.57 11.18
CA LYS A 908 13.77 30.95 12.50
C LYS A 908 12.70 31.35 13.52
N GLU A 909 12.32 32.62 13.56
CA GLU A 909 11.27 33.10 14.46
C GLU A 909 9.90 32.50 14.14
N ILE A 910 9.50 32.45 12.86
CA ILE A 910 8.24 31.82 12.44
C ILE A 910 8.24 30.32 12.80
N CYS A 911 9.32 29.60 12.51
CA CYS A 911 9.47 28.21 12.89
C CYS A 911 9.29 28.02 14.42
N LYS A 912 9.92 28.87 15.22
CA LYS A 912 9.83 28.83 16.69
C LYS A 912 8.41 29.11 17.19
N ARG A 913 7.69 30.06 16.57
CA ARG A 913 6.29 30.37 16.88
C ARG A 913 5.36 29.21 16.54
N LEU A 914 5.50 28.63 15.36
CA LEU A 914 4.70 27.45 14.94
C LEU A 914 4.93 26.27 15.90
N HIS A 915 6.19 26.03 16.29
CA HIS A 915 6.53 24.97 17.24
C HIS A 915 5.88 25.19 18.63
N ARG A 916 5.94 26.42 19.16
CA ARG A 916 5.29 26.77 20.45
C ARG A 916 3.77 26.56 20.44
N HIS A 917 3.13 26.81 19.30
CA HIS A 917 1.69 26.58 19.12
C HIS A 917 1.34 25.14 18.72
N ARG A 918 2.31 24.22 18.71
CA ARG A 918 2.14 22.81 18.31
C ARG A 918 1.57 22.64 16.89
N ILE A 919 1.80 23.60 16.00
CA ILE A 919 1.40 23.49 14.59
C ILE A 919 2.49 22.72 13.85
N SER A 920 2.16 21.56 13.30
CA SER A 920 3.13 20.77 12.54
C SER A 920 3.48 21.46 11.22
N TYR A 921 4.78 21.67 10.97
CA TYR A 921 5.24 22.37 9.78
C TYR A 921 6.42 21.67 9.09
N LYS A 922 6.64 22.00 7.82
CA LYS A 922 7.82 21.60 7.03
C LYS A 922 8.51 22.81 6.44
N LEU A 923 9.74 23.07 6.89
CA LEU A 923 10.62 24.03 6.24
C LEU A 923 11.14 23.43 4.92
N ASP A 924 10.96 24.14 3.82
CA ASP A 924 11.60 23.82 2.52
C ASP A 924 12.40 25.05 2.05
N ASP A 925 13.66 25.04 2.44
CA ASP A 925 14.70 26.00 2.09
C ASP A 925 15.57 25.50 0.92
N SER A 926 15.12 24.50 0.17
CA SER A 926 15.90 24.02 -0.98
C SER A 926 15.98 25.06 -2.10
N ASN A 927 17.04 24.97 -2.91
CA ASN A 927 17.36 25.92 -4.00
C ASN A 927 16.39 25.90 -5.20
N GLY A 928 15.19 25.32 -5.06
CA GLY A 928 14.17 25.30 -6.10
C GLY A 928 13.32 26.58 -6.11
N SER A 929 12.79 26.94 -7.28
CA SER A 929 11.80 28.02 -7.38
C SER A 929 10.62 27.80 -6.44
N ILE A 930 9.98 28.89 -5.99
CA ILE A 930 8.85 28.82 -5.05
C ILE A 930 7.74 27.91 -5.58
N GLY A 931 7.44 27.96 -6.88
CA GLY A 931 6.46 27.07 -7.52
C GLY A 931 6.84 25.58 -7.45
N ARG A 932 8.14 25.22 -7.56
CA ARG A 932 8.60 23.83 -7.38
C ARG A 932 8.53 23.37 -5.93
N ARG A 933 8.71 24.29 -4.98
CA ARG A 933 8.53 24.00 -3.55
C ARG A 933 7.05 23.79 -3.23
N TYR A 934 6.17 24.67 -3.70
CA TYR A 934 4.72 24.45 -3.62
C TYR A 934 4.29 23.13 -4.24
N ALA A 935 4.77 22.79 -5.45
CA ALA A 935 4.44 21.52 -6.07
C ALA A 935 4.84 20.30 -5.21
N ARG A 936 5.98 20.36 -4.50
CA ARG A 936 6.41 19.31 -3.58
C ARG A 936 5.57 19.24 -2.31
N THR A 937 5.17 20.38 -1.76
CA THR A 937 4.34 20.43 -0.54
C THR A 937 2.91 20.01 -0.83
N ASP A 938 2.37 20.44 -1.97
CA ASP A 938 1.05 20.03 -2.46
C ASP A 938 1.02 18.51 -2.71
N LYS A 939 2.09 17.94 -3.30
CA LYS A 939 2.21 16.48 -3.58
C LYS A 939 2.03 15.61 -2.32
N ILE A 940 2.48 16.07 -1.15
CA ILE A 940 2.36 15.35 0.13
C ILE A 940 1.15 15.79 0.98
N GLY A 941 0.28 16.64 0.44
CA GLY A 941 -0.97 17.05 1.06
C GLY A 941 -0.85 18.06 2.20
N ILE A 942 0.12 18.99 2.12
CA ILE A 942 0.17 20.13 3.04
C ILE A 942 -0.89 21.15 2.64
N PRO A 943 -1.86 21.50 3.51
CA PRO A 943 -2.97 22.38 3.14
C PRO A 943 -2.57 23.85 3.02
N PHE A 944 -1.62 24.33 3.84
CA PHE A 944 -1.24 25.74 3.88
C PHE A 944 0.26 25.97 3.62
N GLY A 945 0.62 26.97 2.83
CA GLY A 945 2.01 27.37 2.60
C GLY A 945 2.28 28.78 3.10
N VAL A 946 3.23 28.94 4.02
CA VAL A 946 3.69 30.23 4.55
C VAL A 946 4.92 30.67 3.79
N THR A 947 4.78 31.68 2.94
CA THR A 947 5.89 32.26 2.18
C THR A 947 6.44 33.50 2.86
N ILE A 948 7.76 33.55 2.98
CA ILE A 948 8.50 34.65 3.59
C ILE A 948 9.29 35.32 2.47
N ASP A 949 8.90 36.53 2.10
CA ASP A 949 9.50 37.29 1.01
C ASP A 949 10.22 38.56 1.52
N PHE A 950 10.74 39.38 0.60
CA PHE A 950 11.45 40.60 0.98
C PHE A 950 10.53 41.64 1.63
N GLU A 951 9.23 41.64 1.32
CA GLU A 951 8.24 42.48 2.00
C GLU A 951 7.98 42.00 3.44
N SER A 952 8.32 40.76 3.78
CA SER A 952 8.17 40.26 5.14
C SER A 952 9.06 40.95 6.17
N ILE A 953 10.11 41.64 5.72
CA ILE A 953 10.99 42.46 6.59
C ILE A 953 10.48 43.90 6.74
N ALA A 954 9.43 44.29 5.99
CA ALA A 954 8.84 45.62 6.13
C ALA A 954 8.18 45.81 7.51
N ASN A 955 7.90 47.05 7.88
CA ASN A 955 7.17 47.39 9.11
C ASN A 955 5.75 47.84 8.76
N PRO A 956 4.69 47.16 9.22
CA PRO A 956 4.69 45.98 10.08
C PRO A 956 5.09 44.68 9.34
N PRO A 957 5.70 43.69 10.03
CA PRO A 957 6.17 42.47 9.40
C PRO A 957 5.00 41.53 9.06
N THR A 958 4.95 41.08 7.81
CA THR A 958 3.84 40.28 7.27
C THR A 958 4.34 39.07 6.48
N VAL A 959 3.53 38.02 6.39
CA VAL A 959 3.81 36.83 5.59
C VAL A 959 2.64 36.48 4.70
N THR A 960 2.91 35.75 3.63
CA THR A 960 1.86 35.25 2.73
C THR A 960 1.46 33.85 3.14
N VAL A 961 0.17 33.62 3.37
CA VAL A 961 -0.42 32.29 3.56
C VAL A 961 -1.12 31.89 2.25
N ARG A 962 -0.75 30.74 1.70
CA ARG A 962 -1.32 30.15 0.50
C ARG A 962 -2.17 28.93 0.86
N ASN A 963 -3.35 28.81 0.24
CA ASN A 963 -4.13 27.58 0.28
C ASN A 963 -3.73 26.65 -0.87
N ALA A 964 -3.43 25.39 -0.55
CA ALA A 964 -3.08 24.40 -1.55
C ALA A 964 -4.23 24.12 -2.53
N LEU A 965 -5.49 24.10 -2.10
CA LEU A 965 -6.61 23.73 -2.99
C LEU A 965 -6.75 24.69 -4.17
N ASN A 966 -7.00 25.97 -3.89
CA ASN A 966 -7.29 26.99 -4.92
C ASN A 966 -6.07 27.85 -5.30
N GLN A 967 -4.92 27.63 -4.64
CA GLN A 967 -3.67 28.38 -4.84
C GLN A 967 -3.75 29.88 -4.50
N ALA A 968 -4.88 30.34 -3.94
CA ALA A 968 -5.07 31.71 -3.53
C ALA A 968 -4.19 32.05 -2.33
N GLN A 969 -3.90 33.35 -2.18
CA GLN A 969 -2.93 33.86 -1.22
C GLN A 969 -3.49 35.06 -0.47
N ILE A 970 -3.30 35.05 0.86
CA ILE A 970 -3.66 36.15 1.75
C ILE A 970 -2.40 36.64 2.48
N ARG A 971 -2.34 37.94 2.78
CA ARG A 971 -1.25 38.53 3.56
C ARG A 971 -1.67 38.67 5.03
N VAL A 972 -0.88 38.12 5.94
CA VAL A 972 -1.20 38.07 7.37
C VAL A 972 -0.04 38.66 8.17
N GLN A 973 -0.34 39.40 9.25
CA GLN A 973 0.69 39.86 10.17
C GLN A 973 1.29 38.68 10.93
N ILE A 974 2.60 38.73 11.21
CA ILE A 974 3.30 37.58 11.82
C ILE A 974 2.80 37.27 13.24
N ASP A 975 2.27 38.28 13.95
CA ASP A 975 1.67 38.11 15.26
C ASP A 975 0.34 37.34 15.20
N ASP A 976 -0.44 37.52 14.13
CA ASP A 976 -1.72 36.82 13.94
C ASP A 976 -1.57 35.44 13.30
N LEU A 977 -0.43 35.17 12.63
CA LEU A 977 -0.19 33.98 11.80
C LEU A 977 -0.62 32.66 12.48
N CYS A 978 -0.17 32.43 13.72
CA CYS A 978 -0.47 31.18 14.42
C CYS A 978 -1.96 31.04 14.73
N SER A 979 -2.63 32.14 15.12
CA SER A 979 -4.08 32.12 15.38
C SER A 979 -4.88 31.84 14.11
N VAL A 980 -4.49 32.45 12.99
CA VAL A 980 -5.13 32.25 11.69
C VAL A 980 -4.96 30.82 11.23
N LEU A 981 -3.74 30.26 11.30
CA LEU A 981 -3.49 28.88 10.93
C LEU A 981 -4.27 27.91 11.82
N THR A 982 -4.29 28.08 13.14
CA THR A 982 -5.08 27.22 14.04
C THR A 982 -6.56 27.24 13.69
N ASN A 983 -7.12 28.43 13.41
CA ASN A 983 -8.53 28.56 13.03
C ASN A 983 -8.85 27.91 11.67
N LEU A 984 -7.94 28.05 10.71
CA LEU A 984 -8.05 27.37 9.42
C LEU A 984 -7.92 25.83 9.55
N ILE A 985 -7.02 25.36 10.42
CA ILE A 985 -6.78 23.92 10.64
C ILE A 985 -7.99 23.27 11.32
N ASN A 986 -8.56 23.93 12.34
CA ASN A 986 -9.69 23.41 13.09
C ASN A 986 -11.04 23.61 12.39
N GLY A 987 -11.05 24.33 11.26
CA GLY A 987 -12.27 24.64 10.50
C GLY A 987 -13.14 25.75 11.09
N SER A 988 -12.69 26.46 12.14
CA SER A 988 -13.42 27.60 12.70
C SER A 988 -13.37 28.84 11.80
N LEU A 989 -12.38 28.90 10.91
CA LEU A 989 -12.29 29.88 9.83
C LEU A 989 -12.24 29.16 8.49
N GLU A 990 -13.24 29.39 7.64
CA GLU A 990 -13.17 28.95 6.24
C GLU A 990 -12.22 29.82 5.43
N TRP A 991 -11.56 29.22 4.44
CA TRP A 991 -10.66 29.95 3.53
C TRP A 991 -11.37 31.11 2.80
N SER A 992 -12.61 30.89 2.35
CA SER A 992 -13.45 31.88 1.67
C SER A 992 -13.70 33.14 2.53
N ARG A 993 -13.76 32.96 3.86
CA ARG A 993 -13.91 34.04 4.83
C ARG A 993 -12.56 34.68 5.12
N ALA A 994 -11.48 33.91 5.19
CA ALA A 994 -10.12 34.44 5.35
C ALA A 994 -9.75 35.39 4.20
N GLU A 995 -10.12 35.08 2.96
CA GLU A 995 -9.93 35.95 1.78
C GLU A 995 -10.65 37.30 1.89
N LYS A 996 -11.71 37.40 2.69
CA LYS A 996 -12.44 38.67 2.93
C LYS A 996 -11.86 39.47 4.10
N LEU A 997 -11.25 38.79 5.07
CA LEU A 997 -10.71 39.41 6.28
C LEU A 997 -9.28 39.93 6.08
N TYR A 998 -8.50 39.29 5.22
CA TYR A 998 -7.09 39.60 5.00
C TYR A 998 -6.84 40.10 3.57
N PRO A 999 -5.87 41.01 3.36
CA PRO A 999 -5.55 41.51 2.02
C PRO A 999 -5.17 40.37 1.07
N TYR A 1000 -5.81 40.34 -0.10
CA TYR A 1000 -5.44 39.43 -1.18
C TYR A 1000 -4.05 39.79 -1.72
N HIS A 1001 -3.19 38.77 -1.89
CA HIS A 1001 -1.89 38.94 -2.51
C HIS A 1001 -1.93 38.32 -3.91
N ALA A 1002 -1.68 39.13 -4.94
CA ALA A 1002 -1.71 38.67 -6.33
C ALA A 1002 -0.64 37.60 -6.56
N THR A 1003 -1.03 36.51 -7.24
CA THR A 1003 -0.16 35.38 -7.52
C THR A 1003 1.05 35.83 -8.34
N ILE A 1004 2.24 35.84 -7.73
CA ILE A 1004 3.50 35.92 -8.46
C ILE A 1004 3.70 34.55 -9.13
N LEU A 1005 3.11 34.36 -10.31
CA LEU A 1005 3.38 33.21 -11.19
C LEU A 1005 4.04 33.68 -12.48
#